data_AF-A0A9P0MEA3-F1
#
_entry.id   AF-A0A9P0MEA3-F1
#
_cell.length_a   1.000
_cell.length_b   1.000
_cell.length_c   1.000
_cell.angle_alpha   90.00
_cell.angle_beta   90.00
_cell.angle_gamma   90.00
#
_symmetry.space_group_name_H-M   'P 1'
#
loop_
_entity.id
_entity.type
_entity.pdbx_description
1 polymer ?
#
loop_
_entity_poly.entity_id
_entity_poly.type
_entity_poly.pdbx_seq_one_letter_code
_entity_poly.pdbx_strand_id
1 'polypeptide(L)'
;MTSTRTSLLTLPCYLKIQKRLSDVLKLFEVIVYLDQQMSETFFQTFEKELAALQMPDAVMETLLKKISLEMDSQFTSHILELLNKISDLYNAINKVLELVQFGGTSVASEDGEDGQFHINQSAMHFFSSQLGVSVAAGCLRQQAQVRFQICRNLLLICNIVLSEVRLELHVLEAVRSVCTPEIVVLTQSAYVMLWITGLSAQLNVPQESALQRLTPLKLQPVALVRSSPSSGSGPASLLEMFIASTAGHEARRAFAKSPAVNLHPSAYLAHWHLSLLPYLNYLRLSIWPISEGTVFAEWLLSTGQHLWLQQYVRLLSNWCEWNICTRSFLLAASFLTSGENYKAQDLFETAIKGVLTEQFLQKRILIGCEDDPNRAYVNYYLKVIQLFELHKAKDCAINIANVALSIVTPGDPMAATLYSIKFKHHLSLKHYAQAFDSLTSNPAEERRRDNLRELVKQLVEERRLDTLLSFTYANMEDLFTGILLSRARAADPLTDADTFYNFLYSYQINRGPLNFRLAASVMYEHAFRLSSYNDQNVEALEKQVKCYLAAKNVLSLCSPEHAWVVRPTDPDEEMVEVMLPPRAGSNQEAEVFRLKRQVEVVNIDTIKKELLFADAKLKLCRYNMSSPASITSPVELVGMLNISGLFKTALEVCTAFQLSYCSVFETLTKHCVSLTLANEEYDQPNTWEWLVENDLQDLPVNRDNIADIVWKLLQDYLSKYEKPNMTELHRAVCSKIIQMGVFLPYWLIVSYKLRNPSELLRLLHASGRLEEASELARELLLAALGYGKEYFGFEKPLSHSATSFALPVHALRALVQELHMHNEMAGQEKDEEPPFIKEYNLLKELLGKYMETALRATQQSSGDWSTMGQMKTTPLQIS
;
A
#
# COMPACT_ATOMS: atom_id res chain seq x y z
N MET A 1 -27.28 9.61 -94.01
CA MET A 1 -26.32 8.77 -94.76
C MET A 1 -25.21 8.34 -93.81
N THR A 2 -24.63 7.16 -94.07
CA THR A 2 -23.49 6.51 -93.41
C THR A 2 -23.67 6.01 -91.96
N SER A 3 -24.10 4.75 -91.82
CA SER A 3 -23.53 3.79 -90.85
C SER A 3 -24.14 2.39 -91.06
N THR A 4 -23.86 1.78 -92.21
CA THR A 4 -24.10 0.35 -92.47
C THR A 4 -22.77 -0.29 -92.83
N ARG A 5 -21.84 -0.38 -91.87
CA ARG A 5 -20.54 -1.06 -92.03
C ARG A 5 -19.89 -1.41 -90.67
N THR A 6 -20.63 -2.07 -89.77
CA THR A 6 -20.07 -2.63 -88.52
C THR A 6 -20.74 -3.97 -88.14
N SER A 7 -21.11 -4.79 -89.14
CA SER A 7 -21.78 -6.09 -88.92
C SER A 7 -20.95 -7.32 -89.29
N LEU A 8 -19.64 -7.18 -89.55
CA LEU A 8 -18.79 -8.30 -90.00
C LEU A 8 -17.61 -8.66 -89.07
N LEU A 9 -17.35 -7.89 -88.00
CA LEU A 9 -16.33 -8.22 -86.97
C LEU A 9 -16.94 -8.78 -85.67
N THR A 10 -18.27 -8.80 -85.54
CA THR A 10 -18.97 -9.33 -84.36
C THR A 10 -19.27 -10.82 -84.46
N LEU A 11 -19.37 -11.39 -85.67
CA LEU A 11 -19.69 -12.82 -85.86
C LEU A 11 -18.66 -13.78 -85.24
N PRO A 12 -17.32 -13.59 -85.37
CA PRO A 12 -16.35 -14.51 -84.78
C PRO A 12 -16.34 -14.45 -83.25
N CYS A 13 -16.53 -13.27 -82.67
CA CYS A 13 -16.65 -13.10 -81.21
C CYS A 13 -17.98 -13.65 -80.70
N TYR A 14 -19.08 -13.44 -81.42
CA TYR A 14 -20.40 -13.99 -81.09
C TYR A 14 -20.40 -15.52 -81.20
N LEU A 15 -19.79 -16.08 -82.26
CA LEU A 15 -19.62 -17.53 -82.42
C LEU A 15 -18.67 -18.11 -81.36
N LYS A 16 -17.60 -17.41 -80.96
CA LYS A 16 -16.74 -17.82 -79.84
C LYS A 16 -17.48 -17.79 -78.50
N ILE A 17 -18.31 -16.79 -78.26
CA ILE A 17 -19.15 -16.70 -77.06
C ILE A 17 -20.22 -17.81 -77.07
N GLN A 18 -20.86 -18.06 -78.22
CA GLN A 18 -21.87 -19.10 -78.39
C GLN A 18 -21.29 -20.51 -78.27
N LYS A 19 -20.08 -20.73 -78.80
CA LYS A 19 -19.33 -21.98 -78.60
C LYS A 19 -18.93 -22.18 -77.13
N ARG A 20 -18.40 -21.14 -76.47
CA ARG A 20 -18.09 -21.17 -75.04
C ARG A 20 -19.32 -21.45 -74.17
N LEU A 21 -20.46 -20.84 -74.49
CA LEU A 21 -21.73 -21.09 -73.80
C LEU A 21 -22.22 -22.52 -74.04
N SER A 22 -22.11 -23.02 -75.28
CA SER A 22 -22.47 -24.41 -75.60
C SER A 22 -21.60 -25.42 -74.86
N ASP A 23 -20.31 -25.15 -74.71
CA ASP A 23 -19.38 -26.01 -73.98
C ASP A 23 -19.63 -26.01 -72.47
N VAL A 24 -19.95 -24.84 -71.90
CA VAL A 24 -20.37 -24.72 -70.49
C VAL A 24 -21.69 -25.46 -70.25
N LEU A 25 -22.67 -25.36 -71.14
CA LEU A 25 -23.95 -26.09 -71.03
C LEU A 25 -23.75 -27.60 -71.07
N LYS A 26 -22.91 -28.10 -71.99
CA LYS A 26 -22.56 -29.53 -72.04
C LYS A 26 -21.82 -29.99 -70.77
N LEU A 27 -20.95 -29.15 -70.21
CA LEU A 27 -20.30 -29.46 -68.93
C LEU A 27 -21.33 -29.55 -67.80
N PHE A 28 -22.34 -28.66 -67.77
CA PHE A 28 -23.45 -28.77 -66.81
C PHE A 28 -24.30 -30.02 -67.02
N GLU A 29 -24.53 -30.47 -68.27
CA GLU A 29 -25.19 -31.75 -68.54
C GLU A 29 -24.42 -32.92 -67.89
N VAL A 30 -23.08 -32.91 -67.97
CA VAL A 30 -22.23 -33.91 -67.30
C VAL A 30 -22.30 -33.79 -65.78
N ILE A 31 -22.26 -32.57 -65.23
CA ILE A 31 -22.37 -32.34 -63.77
C ILE A 31 -23.72 -32.84 -63.22
N VAL A 32 -24.81 -32.58 -63.94
CA VAL A 32 -26.17 -33.02 -63.55
C VAL A 32 -26.30 -34.54 -63.70
N TYR A 33 -25.74 -35.12 -64.76
CA TYR A 33 -25.71 -36.57 -64.94
C TYR A 33 -25.00 -37.25 -63.77
N LEU A 34 -23.82 -36.75 -63.37
CA LEU A 34 -23.10 -37.26 -62.20
C LEU A 34 -23.92 -37.15 -60.92
N ASP A 35 -24.59 -36.02 -60.68
CA ASP A 35 -25.39 -35.86 -59.47
C ASP A 35 -26.52 -36.89 -59.36
N GLN A 36 -27.10 -37.30 -60.50
CA GLN A 36 -28.18 -38.28 -60.57
C GLN A 36 -27.70 -39.73 -60.41
N GLN A 37 -26.47 -40.04 -60.81
CA GLN A 37 -25.92 -41.41 -60.76
C GLN A 37 -25.29 -41.76 -59.41
N MET A 38 -24.86 -40.76 -58.64
CA MET A 38 -24.14 -41.00 -57.40
C MET A 38 -25.08 -41.30 -56.22
N SER A 39 -24.65 -42.21 -55.33
CA SER A 39 -25.45 -42.62 -54.18
C SER A 39 -25.47 -41.56 -53.07
N GLU A 40 -26.54 -41.58 -52.26
CA GLU A 40 -26.62 -40.74 -51.07
C GLU A 40 -25.51 -41.06 -50.05
N THR A 41 -25.09 -42.33 -49.98
CA THR A 41 -23.98 -42.77 -49.13
C THR A 41 -22.65 -42.14 -49.51
N PHE A 42 -22.40 -41.92 -50.80
CA PHE A 42 -21.21 -41.20 -51.27
C PHE A 42 -21.24 -39.74 -50.81
N PHE A 43 -22.39 -39.05 -50.95
CA PHE A 43 -22.53 -37.66 -50.53
C PHE A 43 -22.31 -37.49 -49.03
N GLN A 44 -22.93 -38.35 -48.21
CA GLN A 44 -22.77 -38.31 -46.76
C GLN A 44 -21.33 -38.64 -46.33
N THR A 45 -20.65 -39.57 -47.01
CA THR A 45 -19.26 -39.90 -46.72
C THR A 45 -18.35 -38.73 -47.05
N PHE A 46 -18.52 -38.10 -48.22
CA PHE A 46 -17.74 -36.92 -48.61
C PHE A 46 -17.90 -35.78 -47.60
N GLU A 47 -19.14 -35.45 -47.19
CA GLU A 47 -19.39 -34.41 -46.19
C GLU A 47 -18.81 -34.75 -44.81
N LYS A 48 -18.85 -36.03 -44.41
CA LYS A 48 -18.29 -36.49 -43.13
C LYS A 48 -16.77 -36.37 -43.08
N GLU A 49 -16.08 -36.73 -44.15
CA GLU A 49 -14.62 -36.58 -44.23
C GLU A 49 -14.19 -35.11 -44.29
N LEU A 50 -14.98 -34.24 -44.94
CA LEU A 50 -14.77 -32.79 -44.86
C LEU A 50 -14.98 -32.23 -43.45
N ALA A 51 -15.98 -32.73 -42.71
CA ALA A 51 -16.19 -32.37 -41.31
C ALA A 51 -15.01 -32.79 -40.40
N ALA A 52 -14.30 -33.85 -40.80
CA ALA A 52 -13.08 -34.37 -40.18
C ALA A 52 -11.80 -33.62 -40.61
N LEU A 53 -11.91 -32.51 -41.35
CA LEU A 53 -10.82 -31.63 -41.80
C LEU A 53 -9.86 -32.27 -42.83
N GLN A 54 -10.30 -33.30 -43.55
CA GLN A 54 -9.53 -33.84 -44.68
C GLN A 54 -9.67 -32.94 -45.91
N MET A 55 -8.62 -32.91 -46.74
CA MET A 55 -8.62 -32.12 -47.98
C MET A 55 -9.56 -32.77 -49.03
N PRO A 56 -10.43 -32.00 -49.70
CA PRO A 56 -11.37 -32.50 -50.70
C PRO A 56 -10.73 -33.40 -51.76
N ASP A 57 -9.53 -33.07 -52.24
CA ASP A 57 -8.80 -33.86 -53.25
C ASP A 57 -8.50 -35.27 -52.77
N ALA A 58 -7.90 -35.38 -51.57
CA ALA A 58 -7.53 -36.67 -50.99
C ALA A 58 -8.77 -37.52 -50.69
N VAL A 59 -9.84 -36.90 -50.19
CA VAL A 59 -11.12 -37.58 -49.99
C VAL A 59 -11.67 -38.08 -51.31
N MET A 60 -11.68 -37.23 -52.34
CA MET A 60 -12.21 -37.57 -53.65
C MET A 60 -11.41 -38.68 -54.34
N GLU A 61 -10.07 -38.71 -54.21
CA GLU A 61 -9.24 -39.82 -54.70
C GLU A 61 -9.57 -41.15 -54.01
N THR A 62 -9.74 -41.15 -52.68
CA THR A 62 -10.08 -42.37 -51.94
C THR A 62 -11.48 -42.87 -52.27
N LEU A 63 -12.44 -41.96 -52.44
CA LEU A 63 -13.79 -42.31 -52.86
C LEU A 63 -13.83 -42.78 -54.31
N LEU A 64 -13.06 -42.18 -55.22
CA LEU A 64 -12.95 -42.61 -56.61
C LEU A 64 -12.40 -44.03 -56.69
N LYS A 65 -11.39 -44.39 -55.88
CA LYS A 65 -10.90 -45.78 -55.79
C LYS A 65 -12.00 -46.74 -55.33
N LYS A 66 -12.83 -46.36 -54.36
CA LYS A 66 -13.98 -47.18 -53.91
C LYS A 66 -15.04 -47.30 -55.00
N ILE A 67 -15.38 -46.21 -55.68
CA ILE A 67 -16.34 -46.20 -56.79
C ILE A 67 -15.82 -47.06 -57.95
N SER A 68 -14.53 -47.02 -58.27
CA SER A 68 -13.94 -47.85 -59.33
C SER A 68 -13.94 -49.36 -59.00
N LEU A 69 -14.08 -49.72 -57.71
CA LEU A 69 -14.24 -51.11 -57.27
C LEU A 69 -15.71 -51.54 -57.27
N GLU A 70 -16.63 -50.60 -57.07
CA GLU A 70 -18.09 -50.83 -56.98
C GLU A 70 -18.82 -50.67 -58.33
N MET A 71 -18.29 -49.86 -59.25
CA MET A 71 -18.87 -49.53 -60.55
C MET A 71 -17.98 -50.04 -61.69
N ASP A 72 -18.59 -50.62 -62.73
CA ASP A 72 -17.89 -51.13 -63.92
C ASP A 72 -17.15 -50.00 -64.69
N SER A 73 -16.07 -50.35 -65.38
CA SER A 73 -15.27 -49.45 -66.25
C SER A 73 -16.09 -48.74 -67.36
N GLN A 74 -17.33 -49.16 -67.56
CA GLN A 74 -18.29 -48.56 -68.49
C GLN A 74 -18.79 -47.18 -68.02
N PHE A 75 -18.86 -46.95 -66.70
CA PHE A 75 -19.31 -45.68 -66.14
C PHE A 75 -18.30 -44.54 -66.40
N THR A 76 -17.02 -44.81 -66.12
CA THR A 76 -15.94 -43.85 -66.36
C THR A 76 -15.73 -43.59 -67.85
N SER A 77 -15.85 -44.63 -68.70
CA SER A 77 -15.76 -44.45 -70.16
C SER A 77 -16.90 -43.60 -70.71
N HIS A 78 -18.13 -43.76 -70.21
CA HIS A 78 -19.27 -42.97 -70.66
C HIS A 78 -19.14 -41.48 -70.31
N ILE A 79 -18.63 -41.16 -69.10
CA ILE A 79 -18.35 -39.78 -68.71
C ILE A 79 -17.27 -39.16 -69.62
N LEU A 80 -16.21 -39.91 -69.93
CA LEU A 80 -15.16 -39.45 -70.84
C LEU A 80 -15.69 -39.23 -72.28
N GLU A 81 -16.61 -40.07 -72.77
CA GLU A 81 -17.28 -39.85 -74.05
C GLU A 81 -18.12 -38.57 -74.07
N LEU A 82 -18.78 -38.24 -72.96
CA LEU A 82 -19.53 -36.99 -72.83
C LEU A 82 -18.59 -35.78 -72.76
N LEU A 83 -17.46 -35.90 -72.06
CA LEU A 83 -16.45 -34.84 -71.97
C LEU A 83 -15.73 -34.59 -73.29
N ASN A 84 -15.50 -35.62 -74.12
CA ASN A 84 -14.92 -35.48 -75.46
C ASN A 84 -15.80 -34.67 -76.43
N LYS A 85 -17.08 -34.43 -76.12
CA LYS A 85 -17.98 -33.58 -76.91
C LYS A 85 -17.79 -32.08 -76.63
N ILE A 86 -16.94 -31.72 -75.67
CA ILE A 86 -16.60 -30.36 -75.26
C ILE A 86 -15.35 -29.91 -76.03
N SER A 87 -15.39 -28.75 -76.67
CA SER A 87 -14.27 -28.31 -77.52
C SER A 87 -13.07 -27.77 -76.73
N ASP A 88 -13.33 -27.13 -75.59
CA ASP A 88 -12.29 -26.61 -74.70
C ASP A 88 -12.71 -26.79 -73.23
N LEU A 89 -12.29 -27.92 -72.65
CA LEU A 89 -12.64 -28.30 -71.27
C LEU A 89 -12.07 -27.30 -70.25
N TYR A 90 -10.84 -26.83 -70.43
CA TYR A 90 -10.19 -25.89 -69.51
C TYR A 90 -10.98 -24.57 -69.41
N ASN A 91 -11.33 -23.96 -70.54
CA ASN A 91 -12.09 -22.72 -70.54
C ASN A 91 -13.54 -22.91 -70.04
N ALA A 92 -14.15 -24.07 -70.28
CA ALA A 92 -15.46 -24.40 -69.73
C ALA A 92 -15.41 -24.50 -68.19
N ILE A 93 -14.42 -25.21 -67.64
CA ILE A 93 -14.19 -25.33 -66.20
C ILE A 93 -13.91 -23.95 -65.58
N ASN A 94 -12.98 -23.19 -66.15
CA ASN A 94 -12.64 -21.86 -65.65
C ASN A 94 -13.87 -20.92 -65.65
N LYS A 95 -14.72 -20.99 -66.68
CA LYS A 95 -15.93 -20.17 -66.71
C LYS A 95 -16.96 -20.60 -65.66
N VAL A 96 -17.07 -21.89 -65.36
CA VAL A 96 -17.89 -22.39 -64.25
C VAL A 96 -17.32 -21.90 -62.91
N LEU A 97 -15.99 -21.90 -62.75
CA LEU A 97 -15.35 -21.38 -61.55
C LEU A 97 -15.61 -19.89 -61.34
N GLU A 98 -15.50 -19.07 -62.39
CA GLU A 98 -15.89 -17.65 -62.35
C GLU A 98 -17.35 -17.44 -61.92
N LEU A 99 -18.26 -18.36 -62.27
CA LEU A 99 -19.69 -18.28 -61.90
C LEU A 99 -19.94 -18.72 -60.44
N VAL A 100 -19.11 -19.63 -59.93
CA VAL A 100 -19.16 -20.10 -58.54
C VAL A 100 -18.53 -19.06 -57.61
N GLN A 101 -17.46 -18.40 -58.05
CA GLN A 101 -16.79 -17.35 -57.31
C GLN A 101 -17.69 -16.14 -57.03
N PHE A 102 -17.44 -15.50 -55.90
CA PHE A 102 -18.16 -14.30 -55.47
C PHE A 102 -17.39 -12.99 -55.67
N GLY A 103 -16.12 -13.06 -56.13
CA GLY A 103 -15.16 -11.95 -56.14
C GLY A 103 -15.40 -10.82 -57.15
N GLY A 104 -16.36 -10.96 -58.07
CA GLY A 104 -16.62 -9.93 -59.09
C GLY A 104 -17.39 -8.69 -58.59
N THR A 105 -17.99 -8.75 -57.41
CA THR A 105 -18.73 -7.62 -56.82
C THR A 105 -17.85 -6.93 -55.79
N SER A 106 -16.95 -6.05 -56.26
CA SER A 106 -16.26 -5.07 -55.42
C SER A 106 -17.30 -4.26 -54.64
N VAL A 107 -17.53 -4.62 -53.38
CA VAL A 107 -18.01 -3.66 -52.39
C VAL A 107 -16.84 -2.73 -52.21
N ALA A 108 -16.88 -1.55 -52.85
CA ALA A 108 -15.87 -0.53 -52.66
C ALA A 108 -15.67 -0.31 -51.16
N SER A 109 -14.55 -0.81 -50.67
CA SER A 109 -14.04 -0.59 -49.33
C SER A 109 -13.49 0.83 -49.30
N GLU A 110 -14.37 1.82 -49.14
CA GLU A 110 -13.91 3.16 -48.78
C GLU A 110 -14.79 3.66 -47.63
N ASP A 111 -14.26 3.44 -46.43
CA ASP A 111 -14.42 4.35 -45.28
C ASP A 111 -13.69 5.68 -45.58
N GLY A 112 -13.90 6.24 -46.78
CA GLY A 112 -13.51 7.57 -47.18
C GLY A 112 -14.67 8.51 -46.88
N GLU A 113 -14.35 9.58 -46.16
CA GLU A 113 -15.23 10.64 -45.72
C GLU A 113 -16.24 11.09 -46.80
N ASP A 114 -17.51 11.19 -46.40
CA ASP A 114 -18.47 12.20 -46.86
C ASP A 114 -18.61 12.46 -48.37
N GLY A 115 -18.62 11.42 -49.19
CA GLY A 115 -19.35 11.46 -50.46
C GLY A 115 -20.85 11.36 -50.18
N GLN A 116 -21.63 12.42 -50.41
CA GLN A 116 -23.09 12.47 -50.30
C GLN A 116 -23.78 11.46 -51.26
N PHE A 117 -23.73 10.17 -50.94
CA PHE A 117 -24.59 9.17 -51.54
C PHE A 117 -25.95 9.26 -50.87
N HIS A 118 -26.98 9.68 -51.62
CA HIS A 118 -28.36 9.64 -51.17
C HIS A 118 -28.72 8.21 -50.74
N ILE A 119 -28.94 8.01 -49.45
CA ILE A 119 -29.39 6.71 -48.91
C ILE A 119 -30.89 6.63 -49.13
N ASN A 120 -31.34 5.63 -49.90
CA ASN A 120 -32.75 5.38 -50.06
C ASN A 120 -33.34 4.73 -48.79
N GLN A 121 -34.11 5.50 -48.01
CA GLN A 121 -34.71 5.04 -46.75
C GLN A 121 -35.65 3.83 -46.94
N SER A 122 -36.33 3.73 -48.08
CA SER A 122 -37.24 2.60 -48.35
C SER A 122 -36.52 1.26 -48.54
N ALA A 123 -35.31 1.28 -49.10
CA ALA A 123 -34.46 0.10 -49.25
C ALA A 123 -33.94 -0.46 -47.91
N MET A 124 -33.90 0.37 -46.86
CA MET A 124 -33.50 -0.05 -45.50
C MET A 124 -34.52 -0.96 -44.79
N HIS A 125 -35.75 -1.02 -45.30
CA HIS A 125 -36.82 -1.87 -44.74
C HIS A 125 -37.06 -3.15 -45.56
N PHE A 126 -36.30 -3.37 -46.62
CA PHE A 126 -36.51 -4.47 -47.55
C PHE A 126 -36.20 -5.83 -46.89
N PHE A 127 -37.08 -6.82 -47.04
CA PHE A 127 -37.02 -8.14 -46.37
C PHE A 127 -36.83 -8.12 -44.84
N SER A 128 -37.24 -7.06 -44.13
CA SER A 128 -37.08 -6.98 -42.67
C SER A 128 -38.14 -7.75 -41.86
N SER A 129 -39.15 -8.34 -42.51
CA SER A 129 -40.17 -9.16 -41.85
C SER A 129 -39.66 -10.57 -41.60
N GLN A 130 -40.25 -11.30 -40.63
CA GLN A 130 -39.85 -12.68 -40.32
C GLN A 130 -39.91 -13.60 -41.57
N LEU A 131 -40.95 -13.44 -42.39
CA LEU A 131 -41.09 -14.18 -43.64
C LEU A 131 -40.06 -13.75 -44.70
N GLY A 132 -39.72 -12.46 -44.76
CA GLY A 132 -38.65 -11.97 -45.64
C GLY A 132 -37.29 -12.54 -45.27
N VAL A 133 -37.00 -12.60 -43.97
CA VAL A 133 -35.77 -13.20 -43.43
C VAL A 133 -35.71 -14.70 -43.72
N SER A 134 -36.80 -15.45 -43.51
CA SER A 134 -36.83 -16.89 -43.77
C SER A 134 -36.72 -17.21 -45.28
N VAL A 135 -37.35 -16.41 -46.14
CA VAL A 135 -37.18 -16.52 -47.61
C VAL A 135 -35.73 -16.25 -48.00
N ALA A 136 -35.11 -15.19 -47.48
CA ALA A 136 -33.71 -14.88 -47.77
C ALA A 136 -32.76 -15.99 -47.26
N ALA A 137 -32.99 -16.51 -46.06
CA ALA A 137 -32.22 -17.62 -45.49
C ALA A 137 -32.37 -18.91 -46.31
N GLY A 138 -33.60 -19.25 -46.73
CA GLY A 138 -33.88 -20.40 -47.59
C GLY A 138 -33.20 -20.29 -48.96
N CYS A 139 -33.27 -19.12 -49.60
CA CYS A 139 -32.59 -18.86 -50.86
C CYS A 139 -31.06 -18.95 -50.72
N LEU A 140 -30.50 -18.45 -49.62
CA LEU A 140 -29.05 -18.54 -49.37
C LEU A 140 -28.60 -19.98 -49.14
N ARG A 141 -29.39 -20.78 -48.39
CA ARG A 141 -29.15 -22.21 -48.20
C ARG A 141 -29.16 -22.95 -49.53
N GLN A 142 -30.18 -22.74 -50.36
CA GLN A 142 -30.27 -23.33 -51.70
C GLN A 142 -29.04 -22.94 -52.54
N GLN A 143 -28.64 -21.67 -52.50
CA GLN A 143 -27.48 -21.16 -53.20
C GLN A 143 -26.15 -21.77 -52.75
N ALA A 144 -25.99 -22.04 -51.45
CA ALA A 144 -24.81 -22.71 -50.91
C ALA A 144 -24.80 -24.20 -51.31
N GLN A 145 -25.95 -24.87 -51.21
CA GLN A 145 -26.11 -26.28 -51.59
C GLN A 145 -25.79 -26.53 -53.06
N VAL A 146 -26.38 -25.74 -53.97
CA VAL A 146 -26.14 -25.89 -55.42
C VAL A 146 -24.68 -25.66 -55.76
N ARG A 147 -24.03 -24.66 -55.15
CA ARG A 147 -22.59 -24.41 -55.38
C ARG A 147 -21.71 -25.53 -54.84
N PHE A 148 -22.02 -26.06 -53.67
CA PHE A 148 -21.30 -27.20 -53.11
C PHE A 148 -21.43 -28.44 -54.01
N GLN A 149 -22.63 -28.74 -54.52
CA GLN A 149 -22.87 -29.81 -55.49
C GLN A 149 -22.06 -29.62 -56.77
N ILE A 150 -22.08 -28.42 -57.35
CA ILE A 150 -21.31 -28.08 -58.55
C ILE A 150 -19.82 -28.30 -58.29
N CYS A 151 -19.25 -27.79 -57.19
CA CYS A 151 -17.82 -27.92 -56.90
C CYS A 151 -17.41 -29.38 -56.64
N ARG A 152 -18.20 -30.12 -55.86
CA ARG A 152 -17.97 -31.55 -55.59
C ARG A 152 -17.96 -32.36 -56.89
N ASN A 153 -18.97 -32.17 -57.74
CA ASN A 153 -19.11 -32.94 -58.98
C ASN A 153 -18.05 -32.51 -60.00
N LEU A 154 -17.68 -31.22 -60.04
CA LEU A 154 -16.57 -30.72 -60.85
C LEU A 154 -15.23 -31.30 -60.39
N LEU A 155 -15.03 -31.46 -59.09
CA LEU A 155 -13.84 -32.11 -58.53
C LEU A 155 -13.78 -33.60 -58.91
N LEU A 156 -14.91 -34.29 -58.88
CA LEU A 156 -15.01 -35.67 -59.35
C LEU A 156 -14.67 -35.77 -60.85
N ILE A 157 -15.17 -34.86 -61.68
CA ILE A 157 -14.83 -34.78 -63.12
C ILE A 157 -13.32 -34.60 -63.29
N CYS A 158 -12.72 -33.65 -62.57
CA CYS A 158 -11.28 -33.38 -62.66
C CYS A 158 -10.46 -34.62 -62.26
N ASN A 159 -10.83 -35.33 -61.20
CA ASN A 159 -10.12 -36.55 -60.77
C ASN A 159 -10.29 -37.73 -61.72
N ILE A 160 -11.47 -37.88 -62.37
CA ILE A 160 -11.67 -38.88 -63.43
C ILE A 160 -10.80 -38.55 -64.65
N VAL A 161 -10.76 -37.28 -65.04
CA VAL A 161 -9.92 -36.77 -66.15
C VAL A 161 -8.43 -36.97 -65.87
N LEU A 162 -7.99 -36.74 -64.63
CA LEU A 162 -6.58 -36.91 -64.23
C LEU A 162 -6.17 -38.38 -64.08
N SER A 163 -7.12 -39.29 -63.85
CA SER A 163 -6.87 -40.73 -63.72
C SER A 163 -6.70 -41.45 -65.07
N GLU A 164 -7.26 -40.89 -66.14
CA GLU A 164 -7.27 -41.50 -67.48
C GLU A 164 -6.51 -40.64 -68.51
N VAL A 165 -5.40 -41.16 -69.04
CA VAL A 165 -4.41 -40.42 -69.86
C VAL A 165 -4.86 -40.20 -71.32
N ARG A 166 -6.15 -39.93 -71.57
CA ARG A 166 -6.71 -39.82 -72.94
C ARG A 166 -6.80 -38.40 -73.50
N LEU A 167 -6.46 -37.38 -72.71
CA LEU A 167 -6.58 -35.96 -73.07
C LEU A 167 -5.21 -35.30 -73.35
N GLU A 168 -5.22 -34.14 -74.00
CA GLU A 168 -4.00 -33.37 -74.31
C GLU A 168 -3.22 -33.00 -73.04
N LEU A 169 -1.89 -33.21 -73.04
CA LEU A 169 -1.02 -33.06 -71.87
C LEU A 169 -1.07 -31.65 -71.25
N HIS A 170 -1.19 -30.61 -72.08
CA HIS A 170 -1.30 -29.22 -71.63
C HIS A 170 -2.62 -28.93 -70.89
N VAL A 171 -3.73 -29.54 -71.32
CA VAL A 171 -5.03 -29.40 -70.67
C VAL A 171 -5.03 -30.14 -69.33
N LEU A 172 -4.43 -31.34 -69.28
CA LEU A 172 -4.26 -32.10 -68.05
C LEU A 172 -3.39 -31.35 -67.03
N GLU A 173 -2.29 -30.73 -67.47
CA GLU A 173 -1.43 -29.92 -66.61
C GLU A 173 -2.15 -28.65 -66.11
N ALA A 174 -2.90 -27.97 -66.97
CA ALA A 174 -3.69 -26.79 -66.58
C ALA A 174 -4.82 -27.14 -65.59
N VAL A 175 -5.52 -28.25 -65.80
CA VAL A 175 -6.54 -28.74 -64.87
C VAL A 175 -5.91 -29.08 -63.52
N ARG A 176 -4.77 -29.78 -63.51
CA ARG A 176 -4.08 -30.18 -62.28
C ARG A 176 -3.51 -29.00 -61.49
N SER A 177 -2.91 -28.02 -62.17
CA SER A 177 -2.16 -26.94 -61.52
C SER A 177 -2.99 -25.71 -61.18
N VAL A 178 -4.04 -25.42 -61.96
CA VAL A 178 -4.86 -24.20 -61.80
C VAL A 178 -6.27 -24.55 -61.31
N CYS A 179 -6.98 -25.41 -62.04
CA CYS A 179 -8.39 -25.66 -61.75
C CYS A 179 -8.61 -26.47 -60.46
N THR A 180 -7.87 -27.56 -60.25
CA THR A 180 -8.07 -28.43 -59.08
C THR A 180 -7.85 -27.70 -57.75
N PRO A 181 -6.73 -26.98 -57.51
CA PRO A 181 -6.54 -26.22 -56.27
C PRO A 181 -7.63 -25.16 -56.02
N GLU A 182 -8.08 -24.49 -57.08
CA GLU A 182 -9.17 -23.52 -56.97
C GLU A 182 -10.50 -24.18 -56.62
N ILE A 183 -10.82 -25.32 -57.26
CA ILE A 183 -12.01 -26.13 -56.95
C ILE A 183 -11.98 -26.60 -55.50
N VAL A 184 -10.82 -26.99 -54.96
CA VAL A 184 -10.67 -27.41 -53.56
C VAL A 184 -11.08 -26.31 -52.60
N VAL A 185 -10.51 -25.12 -52.79
CA VAL A 185 -10.79 -23.95 -51.93
C VAL A 185 -12.26 -23.53 -52.06
N LEU A 186 -12.83 -23.56 -53.27
CA LEU A 186 -14.24 -23.28 -53.51
C LEU A 186 -15.16 -24.35 -52.91
N THR A 187 -14.76 -25.63 -52.95
CA THR A 187 -15.51 -26.73 -52.31
C THR A 187 -15.53 -26.56 -50.79
N GLN A 188 -14.39 -26.21 -50.17
CA GLN A 188 -14.30 -25.99 -48.72
C GLN A 188 -15.09 -24.76 -48.27
N SER A 189 -14.98 -23.65 -49.00
CA SER A 189 -15.74 -22.43 -48.70
C SER A 189 -17.24 -22.61 -48.91
N ALA A 190 -17.67 -23.31 -49.97
CA ALA A 190 -19.07 -23.68 -50.19
C ALA A 190 -19.60 -24.62 -49.10
N TYR A 191 -18.78 -25.58 -48.66
CA TYR A 191 -19.11 -26.46 -47.53
C TYR A 191 -19.31 -25.67 -46.22
N VAL A 192 -18.41 -24.72 -45.91
CA VAL A 192 -18.54 -23.88 -44.72
C VAL A 192 -19.81 -23.03 -44.78
N MET A 193 -20.14 -22.44 -45.93
CA MET A 193 -21.41 -21.72 -46.09
C MET A 193 -22.62 -22.63 -45.89
N LEU A 194 -22.60 -23.82 -46.49
CA LEU A 194 -23.67 -24.82 -46.33
C LEU A 194 -23.84 -25.19 -44.86
N TRP A 195 -22.73 -25.47 -44.17
CA TRP A 195 -22.71 -25.76 -42.73
C TRP A 195 -23.36 -24.63 -41.93
N ILE A 196 -22.97 -23.37 -42.14
CA ILE A 196 -23.55 -22.19 -41.45
C ILE A 196 -25.07 -22.12 -41.66
N THR A 197 -25.54 -22.37 -42.88
CA THR A 197 -26.98 -22.29 -43.20
C THR A 197 -27.82 -23.40 -42.55
N GLY A 198 -27.17 -24.48 -42.08
CA GLY A 198 -27.81 -25.61 -41.40
C GLY A 198 -27.83 -25.51 -39.87
N LEU A 199 -27.21 -24.46 -39.29
CA LEU A 199 -27.09 -24.34 -37.84
C LEU A 199 -28.37 -23.88 -37.15
N SER A 200 -28.64 -24.47 -35.99
CA SER A 200 -29.65 -24.00 -35.04
C SER A 200 -29.07 -22.94 -34.12
N ALA A 201 -29.82 -21.87 -33.87
CA ALA A 201 -29.45 -20.87 -32.89
C ALA A 201 -29.44 -21.47 -31.49
N GLN A 202 -28.40 -21.20 -30.70
CA GLN A 202 -28.47 -21.43 -29.26
C GLN A 202 -29.27 -20.29 -28.64
N LEU A 203 -30.30 -20.59 -27.85
CA LEU A 203 -31.07 -19.59 -27.11
C LEU A 203 -30.29 -19.10 -25.89
N ASN A 204 -29.16 -18.45 -26.13
CA ASN A 204 -28.41 -17.77 -25.10
C ASN A 204 -28.83 -16.30 -25.14
N VAL A 205 -29.55 -15.84 -24.12
CA VAL A 205 -29.73 -14.40 -23.92
C VAL A 205 -28.35 -13.84 -23.55
N PRO A 206 -27.76 -12.93 -24.35
CA PRO A 206 -26.47 -12.36 -24.00
C PRO A 206 -26.63 -11.60 -22.68
N GLN A 207 -26.00 -12.11 -21.63
CA GLN A 207 -26.02 -11.48 -20.32
C GLN A 207 -25.37 -10.10 -20.45
N GLU A 208 -25.99 -9.03 -19.94
CA GLU A 208 -25.47 -7.66 -20.07
C GLU A 208 -24.02 -7.54 -19.58
N SER A 209 -23.62 -8.34 -18.59
CA SER A 209 -22.25 -8.43 -18.08
C SER A 209 -21.24 -9.01 -19.08
N ALA A 210 -21.66 -9.89 -20.01
CA ALA A 210 -20.81 -10.40 -21.08
C ALA A 210 -20.62 -9.34 -22.18
N LEU A 211 -21.68 -8.61 -22.53
CA LEU A 211 -21.61 -7.50 -23.47
C LEU A 211 -20.74 -6.35 -22.95
N GLN A 212 -20.86 -6.01 -21.66
CA GLN A 212 -20.00 -5.03 -20.99
C GLN A 212 -18.52 -5.43 -21.05
N ARG A 213 -18.19 -6.71 -20.85
CA ARG A 213 -16.80 -7.22 -20.95
C ARG A 213 -16.24 -7.18 -22.37
N LEU A 214 -17.09 -7.18 -23.40
CA LEU A 214 -16.70 -7.07 -24.81
C LEU A 214 -16.68 -5.62 -25.34
N THR A 215 -17.17 -4.63 -24.57
CA THR A 215 -17.12 -3.20 -24.95
C THR A 215 -15.74 -2.67 -25.33
N PRO A 216 -14.61 -3.11 -24.74
CA PRO A 216 -13.29 -2.60 -25.13
C PRO A 216 -12.95 -2.93 -26.58
N LEU A 217 -13.52 -4.01 -27.13
CA LEU A 217 -13.30 -4.45 -28.50
C LEU A 217 -13.98 -3.53 -29.53
N LYS A 218 -14.81 -2.56 -29.10
CA LYS A 218 -15.58 -1.66 -29.98
C LYS A 218 -16.24 -2.42 -31.14
N LEU A 219 -16.82 -3.58 -30.84
CA LEU A 219 -17.60 -4.36 -31.81
C LEU A 219 -18.76 -3.47 -32.28
N GLN A 220 -19.10 -3.56 -33.58
CA GLN A 220 -20.28 -2.86 -34.05
C GLN A 220 -21.50 -3.34 -33.25
N PRO A 221 -22.35 -2.42 -32.76
CA PRO A 221 -23.50 -2.81 -31.96
C PRO A 221 -24.36 -3.76 -32.78
N VAL A 222 -24.64 -4.95 -32.21
CA VAL A 222 -25.60 -5.87 -32.81
C VAL A 222 -26.91 -5.11 -32.93
N ALA A 223 -27.31 -4.79 -34.16
CA ALA A 223 -28.59 -4.14 -34.41
C ALA A 223 -29.67 -5.01 -33.76
N LEU A 224 -30.35 -4.43 -32.77
CA LEU A 224 -31.33 -5.03 -31.86
C LEU A 224 -31.90 -6.35 -32.40
N VAL A 225 -31.47 -7.47 -31.80
CA VAL A 225 -32.22 -8.72 -31.91
C VAL A 225 -33.60 -8.41 -31.35
N ARG A 226 -34.62 -8.31 -32.23
CA ARG A 226 -36.01 -8.20 -31.77
C ARG A 226 -36.33 -9.52 -31.08
N SER A 227 -36.15 -9.57 -29.77
CA SER A 227 -36.64 -10.64 -28.92
C SER A 227 -38.16 -10.52 -28.85
N SER A 228 -38.86 -10.96 -29.89
CA SER A 228 -40.28 -11.26 -29.77
C SER A 228 -40.46 -12.76 -29.97
N PRO A 229 -40.40 -13.58 -28.90
CA PRO A 229 -40.98 -14.91 -28.90
C PRO A 229 -42.50 -14.76 -28.77
N SER A 230 -43.12 -13.99 -29.66
CA SER A 230 -44.57 -13.99 -29.80
C SER A 230 -44.86 -14.90 -30.98
N SER A 231 -45.45 -16.06 -30.69
CA SER A 231 -45.97 -17.06 -31.62
C SER A 231 -45.04 -18.26 -31.92
N GLY A 232 -44.92 -19.18 -30.96
CA GLY A 232 -44.99 -20.64 -31.17
C GLY A 232 -44.22 -21.33 -32.32
N SER A 233 -43.14 -20.76 -32.86
CA SER A 233 -42.43 -21.32 -34.03
C SER A 233 -40.99 -21.69 -33.68
N GLY A 234 -40.78 -22.98 -33.42
CA GLY A 234 -39.52 -23.74 -33.59
C GLY A 234 -38.19 -23.20 -33.03
N PRO A 235 -37.11 -24.01 -33.09
CA PRO A 235 -35.76 -23.49 -32.89
C PRO A 235 -35.41 -22.53 -34.05
N ALA A 236 -35.15 -21.26 -33.75
CA ALA A 236 -34.74 -20.29 -34.77
C ALA A 236 -33.43 -20.74 -35.45
N SER A 237 -33.34 -20.61 -36.78
CA SER A 237 -32.07 -20.88 -37.47
C SER A 237 -31.05 -19.80 -37.12
N LEU A 238 -29.78 -20.18 -36.93
CA LEU A 238 -28.69 -19.22 -36.67
C LEU A 238 -28.60 -18.17 -37.79
N LEU A 239 -28.78 -18.61 -39.03
CA LEU A 239 -28.76 -17.74 -40.21
C LEU A 239 -29.89 -16.71 -40.21
N GLU A 240 -31.09 -17.11 -39.78
CA GLU A 240 -32.23 -16.20 -39.68
C GLU A 240 -31.98 -15.11 -38.62
N MET A 241 -31.39 -15.48 -37.47
CA MET A 241 -30.98 -14.50 -36.47
C MET A 241 -29.90 -13.53 -36.99
N PHE A 242 -28.95 -14.04 -37.77
CA PHE A 242 -27.88 -13.22 -38.37
C PHE A 242 -28.42 -12.23 -39.40
N ILE A 243 -29.28 -12.69 -40.31
CA ILE A 243 -29.94 -11.84 -41.31
C ILE A 243 -30.88 -10.83 -40.64
N ALA A 244 -31.60 -11.21 -39.59
CA ALA A 244 -32.49 -10.29 -38.87
C ALA A 244 -31.74 -9.14 -38.16
N SER A 245 -30.45 -9.32 -37.86
CA SER A 245 -29.63 -8.38 -37.10
C SER A 245 -28.58 -7.67 -37.97
N THR A 246 -27.28 -7.99 -37.81
CA THR A 246 -26.16 -7.24 -38.39
C THR A 246 -26.05 -7.41 -39.89
N ALA A 247 -26.02 -8.65 -40.40
CA ALA A 247 -25.82 -8.91 -41.82
C ALA A 247 -26.94 -8.34 -42.68
N GLY A 248 -28.20 -8.49 -42.27
CA GLY A 248 -29.31 -7.89 -43.03
C GLY A 248 -29.28 -6.38 -42.96
N HIS A 249 -28.87 -5.77 -41.86
CA HIS A 249 -28.72 -4.31 -41.80
C HIS A 249 -27.59 -3.81 -42.72
N GLU A 250 -26.41 -4.44 -42.68
CA GLU A 250 -25.29 -4.10 -43.56
C GLU A 250 -25.63 -4.33 -45.04
N ALA A 251 -26.24 -5.47 -45.38
CA ALA A 251 -26.65 -5.77 -46.74
C ALA A 251 -27.72 -4.79 -47.24
N ARG A 252 -28.69 -4.40 -46.40
CA ARG A 252 -29.68 -3.36 -46.74
C ARG A 252 -29.03 -2.00 -46.92
N ARG A 253 -28.04 -1.65 -46.08
CA ARG A 253 -27.27 -0.41 -46.21
C ARG A 253 -26.45 -0.37 -47.51
N ALA A 254 -25.78 -1.47 -47.86
CA ALA A 254 -25.03 -1.60 -49.10
C ALA A 254 -25.98 -1.55 -50.32
N PHE A 255 -27.12 -2.23 -50.23
CA PHE A 255 -28.16 -2.20 -51.25
C PHE A 255 -28.75 -0.79 -51.43
N ALA A 256 -29.01 -0.06 -50.35
CA ALA A 256 -29.52 1.32 -50.36
C ALA A 256 -28.50 2.35 -50.88
N LYS A 257 -27.20 2.03 -50.83
CA LYS A 257 -26.12 2.85 -51.41
C LYS A 257 -25.84 2.53 -52.87
N SER A 258 -26.36 1.42 -53.39
CA SER A 258 -26.05 0.96 -54.75
C SER A 258 -26.55 1.95 -55.80
N PRO A 259 -25.70 2.38 -56.76
CA PRO A 259 -26.08 3.34 -57.78
C PRO A 259 -27.25 2.84 -58.64
N ALA A 260 -27.34 1.54 -58.92
CA ALA A 260 -28.44 0.95 -59.68
C ALA A 260 -29.82 1.14 -59.02
N VAL A 261 -29.87 1.11 -57.68
CA VAL A 261 -31.10 1.28 -56.90
C VAL A 261 -31.46 2.77 -56.78
N ASN A 262 -30.46 3.64 -56.68
CA ASN A 262 -30.64 5.08 -56.58
C ASN A 262 -31.05 5.74 -57.90
N LEU A 263 -30.59 5.25 -59.05
CA LEU A 263 -30.99 5.77 -60.37
C LEU A 263 -32.42 5.37 -60.77
N HIS A 264 -32.90 4.18 -60.39
CA HIS A 264 -34.26 3.70 -60.73
C HIS A 264 -34.99 3.05 -59.54
N PRO A 265 -35.45 3.84 -58.54
CA PRO A 265 -36.13 3.30 -57.36
C PRO A 265 -37.43 2.53 -57.69
N SER A 266 -38.21 3.00 -58.66
CA SER A 266 -39.52 2.42 -59.01
C SER A 266 -39.44 1.04 -59.66
N ALA A 267 -38.37 0.72 -60.39
CA ALA A 267 -38.23 -0.56 -61.07
C ALA A 267 -37.76 -1.68 -60.13
N TYR A 268 -36.80 -1.38 -59.25
CA TYR A 268 -36.18 -2.37 -58.37
C TYR A 268 -36.93 -2.55 -57.03
N LEU A 269 -37.60 -1.52 -56.52
CA LEU A 269 -38.29 -1.57 -55.22
C LEU A 269 -39.77 -1.99 -55.32
N ALA A 270 -40.40 -1.86 -56.49
CA ALA A 270 -41.81 -2.24 -56.67
C ALA A 270 -42.03 -3.76 -56.68
N HIS A 271 -41.06 -4.53 -57.16
CA HIS A 271 -41.17 -5.97 -57.32
C HIS A 271 -40.11 -6.71 -56.50
N TRP A 272 -40.56 -7.42 -55.46
CA TRP A 272 -39.66 -8.05 -54.49
C TRP A 272 -38.69 -9.06 -55.12
N HIS A 273 -39.10 -9.74 -56.20
CA HIS A 273 -38.30 -10.76 -56.87
C HIS A 273 -37.11 -10.19 -57.64
N LEU A 274 -37.19 -8.95 -58.14
CA LEU A 274 -36.09 -8.30 -58.86
C LEU A 274 -34.97 -7.83 -57.94
N SER A 275 -35.32 -7.47 -56.71
CA SER A 275 -34.39 -6.99 -55.67
C SER A 275 -33.89 -8.10 -54.74
N LEU A 276 -34.50 -9.30 -54.77
CA LEU A 276 -34.04 -10.47 -54.02
C LEU A 276 -32.60 -10.86 -54.36
N LEU A 277 -32.27 -11.06 -55.64
CA LEU A 277 -30.93 -11.51 -56.03
C LEU A 277 -29.83 -10.48 -55.72
N PRO A 278 -29.99 -9.17 -56.03
CA PRO A 278 -29.04 -8.15 -55.58
C PRO A 278 -28.86 -8.09 -54.06
N TYR A 279 -29.94 -8.21 -53.29
CA TYR A 279 -29.86 -8.23 -51.82
C TYR A 279 -29.11 -9.46 -51.30
N LEU A 280 -29.40 -10.65 -51.85
CA LEU A 280 -28.69 -11.89 -51.52
C LEU A 280 -27.20 -11.81 -51.89
N ASN A 281 -26.84 -11.04 -52.92
CA ASN A 281 -25.43 -10.85 -53.30
C ASN A 281 -24.64 -10.07 -52.24
N TYR A 282 -25.25 -9.14 -51.52
CA TYR A 282 -24.59 -8.47 -50.40
C TYR A 282 -24.57 -9.36 -49.15
N LEU A 283 -25.67 -10.05 -48.85
CA LEU A 283 -25.76 -10.96 -47.70
C LEU A 283 -24.75 -12.12 -47.77
N ARG A 284 -24.56 -12.74 -48.94
CA ARG A 284 -23.65 -13.89 -49.09
C ARG A 284 -22.19 -13.50 -48.82
N LEU A 285 -21.79 -12.27 -49.16
CA LEU A 285 -20.42 -11.79 -48.92
C LEU A 285 -20.13 -11.70 -47.41
N SER A 286 -21.14 -11.43 -46.57
CA SER A 286 -20.98 -11.39 -45.11
C SER A 286 -20.69 -12.75 -44.47
N ILE A 287 -21.01 -13.87 -45.15
CA ILE A 287 -20.81 -15.25 -44.66
C ILE A 287 -19.62 -15.92 -45.35
N TRP A 288 -19.26 -15.42 -46.53
CA TRP A 288 -18.20 -16.00 -47.35
C TRP A 288 -16.83 -15.91 -46.65
N PRO A 289 -16.15 -17.04 -46.39
CA PRO A 289 -14.93 -17.06 -45.57
C PRO A 289 -13.70 -16.46 -46.26
N ILE A 290 -13.71 -16.34 -47.58
CA ILE A 290 -12.62 -15.79 -48.42
C ILE A 290 -12.79 -14.26 -48.60
N SER A 291 -13.74 -13.64 -47.90
CA SER A 291 -13.92 -12.19 -47.92
C SER A 291 -13.03 -11.51 -46.88
N GLU A 292 -12.70 -10.24 -47.10
CA GLU A 292 -12.02 -9.42 -46.09
C GLU A 292 -12.88 -9.17 -44.84
N GLY A 293 -14.19 -9.41 -44.93
CA GLY A 293 -15.15 -9.11 -43.86
C GLY A 293 -15.09 -10.10 -42.69
N THR A 294 -15.00 -9.56 -41.48
CA THR A 294 -14.99 -10.30 -40.20
C THR A 294 -16.35 -10.35 -39.52
N VAL A 295 -17.38 -9.85 -40.19
CA VAL A 295 -18.74 -9.57 -39.67
C VAL A 295 -19.38 -10.79 -39.03
N PHE A 296 -19.31 -11.97 -39.67
CA PHE A 296 -19.93 -13.18 -39.14
C PHE A 296 -19.27 -13.65 -37.82
N ALA A 297 -17.94 -13.66 -37.75
CA ALA A 297 -17.21 -14.06 -36.54
C ALA A 297 -17.42 -13.08 -35.39
N GLU A 298 -17.45 -11.78 -35.68
CA GLU A 298 -17.78 -10.73 -34.72
C GLU A 298 -19.20 -10.87 -34.17
N TRP A 299 -20.16 -11.16 -35.05
CA TRP A 299 -21.54 -11.38 -34.66
C TRP A 299 -21.69 -12.60 -33.75
N LEU A 300 -21.04 -13.73 -34.07
CA LEU A 300 -21.05 -14.92 -33.21
C LEU A 300 -20.50 -14.62 -31.80
N LEU A 301 -19.44 -13.83 -31.70
CA LEU A 301 -18.87 -13.41 -30.42
C LEU A 301 -19.84 -12.52 -29.62
N SER A 302 -20.40 -11.49 -30.26
CA SER A 302 -21.31 -10.53 -29.63
C SER A 302 -22.65 -11.14 -29.19
N THR A 303 -23.13 -12.17 -29.90
CA THR A 303 -24.37 -12.89 -29.58
C THR A 303 -24.16 -14.04 -28.60
N GLY A 304 -22.93 -14.30 -28.14
CA GLY A 304 -22.62 -15.36 -27.18
C GLY A 304 -22.62 -16.79 -27.76
N GLN A 305 -22.54 -16.92 -29.09
CA GLN A 305 -22.53 -18.21 -29.81
C GLN A 305 -21.10 -18.80 -29.88
N HIS A 306 -20.45 -18.95 -28.72
CA HIS A 306 -19.03 -19.31 -28.62
C HIS A 306 -18.70 -20.68 -29.22
N LEU A 307 -19.60 -21.67 -29.07
CA LEU A 307 -19.39 -23.01 -29.63
C LEU A 307 -19.34 -22.99 -31.16
N TRP A 308 -20.25 -22.22 -31.78
CA TRP A 308 -20.28 -22.07 -33.23
C TRP A 308 -19.07 -21.30 -33.75
N LEU A 309 -18.59 -20.29 -33.02
CA LEU A 309 -17.35 -19.60 -33.36
C LEU A 309 -16.14 -20.55 -33.31
N GLN A 310 -16.05 -21.41 -32.29
CA GLN A 310 -14.98 -22.41 -32.20
C GLN A 310 -15.01 -23.39 -33.37
N GLN A 311 -16.18 -23.91 -33.73
CA GLN A 311 -16.32 -24.81 -34.88
C GLN A 311 -16.05 -24.11 -36.21
N TYR A 312 -16.46 -22.86 -36.36
CA TYR A 312 -16.19 -22.05 -37.54
C TYR A 312 -14.68 -21.85 -37.75
N VAL A 313 -13.94 -21.47 -36.70
CA VAL A 313 -12.48 -21.31 -36.80
C VAL A 313 -11.80 -22.66 -37.03
N ARG A 314 -12.27 -23.75 -36.42
CA ARG A 314 -11.76 -25.12 -36.67
C ARG A 314 -11.87 -25.49 -38.15
N LEU A 315 -13.03 -25.29 -38.77
CA LEU A 315 -13.26 -25.63 -40.18
C LEU A 315 -12.39 -24.82 -41.15
N LEU A 316 -11.96 -23.62 -40.75
CA LEU A 316 -11.14 -22.73 -41.58
C LEU A 316 -9.63 -22.80 -41.31
N SER A 317 -9.20 -23.56 -40.30
CA SER A 317 -7.83 -23.54 -39.79
C SER A 317 -6.77 -24.05 -40.77
N ASN A 318 -7.12 -25.00 -41.64
CA ASN A 318 -6.14 -25.73 -42.47
C ASN A 318 -5.93 -25.16 -43.88
N TRP A 319 -6.80 -24.25 -44.35
CA TRP A 319 -6.83 -23.87 -45.77
C TRP A 319 -7.10 -22.38 -46.03
N CYS A 320 -7.78 -21.67 -45.12
CA CYS A 320 -8.12 -20.27 -45.34
C CYS A 320 -6.99 -19.39 -44.81
N GLU A 321 -6.28 -18.69 -45.69
CA GLU A 321 -5.19 -17.77 -45.34
C GLU A 321 -5.68 -16.36 -44.96
N TRP A 322 -6.93 -16.02 -45.32
CA TRP A 322 -7.51 -14.71 -45.01
C TRP A 322 -7.89 -14.57 -43.54
N ASN A 323 -7.58 -13.43 -42.93
CA ASN A 323 -8.00 -13.08 -41.56
C ASN A 323 -7.64 -14.15 -40.50
N ILE A 324 -6.48 -14.84 -40.61
CA ILE A 324 -6.06 -15.85 -39.64
C ILE A 324 -5.96 -15.23 -38.24
N CYS A 325 -5.33 -14.07 -38.14
CA CYS A 325 -5.01 -13.46 -36.85
C CYS A 325 -6.25 -12.88 -36.17
N THR A 326 -7.15 -12.27 -36.94
CA THR A 326 -8.43 -11.78 -36.44
C THR A 326 -9.31 -12.92 -35.97
N ARG A 327 -9.35 -14.05 -36.69
CA ARG A 327 -10.07 -15.25 -36.25
C ARG A 327 -9.51 -15.80 -34.94
N SER A 328 -8.19 -15.93 -34.84
CA SER A 328 -7.53 -16.33 -33.59
C SER A 328 -7.83 -15.36 -32.44
N PHE A 329 -7.82 -14.05 -32.71
CA PHE A 329 -8.15 -13.02 -31.72
C PHE A 329 -9.61 -13.10 -31.22
N LEU A 330 -10.57 -13.25 -32.14
CA LEU A 330 -11.98 -13.39 -31.80
C LEU A 330 -12.26 -14.71 -31.07
N LEU A 331 -11.58 -15.79 -31.47
CA LEU A 331 -11.63 -17.08 -30.79
C LEU A 331 -11.03 -16.96 -29.37
N ALA A 332 -9.91 -16.28 -29.19
CA ALA A 332 -9.32 -16.02 -27.89
C ALA A 332 -10.29 -15.25 -26.98
N ALA A 333 -10.94 -14.19 -27.49
CA ALA A 333 -11.98 -13.46 -26.76
C ALA A 333 -13.15 -14.37 -26.36
N SER A 334 -13.52 -15.34 -27.20
CA SER A 334 -14.55 -16.31 -26.86
C SER A 334 -14.12 -17.29 -25.77
N PHE A 335 -12.86 -17.72 -25.74
CA PHE A 335 -12.34 -18.56 -24.67
C PHE A 335 -12.26 -17.81 -23.33
N LEU A 336 -12.00 -16.49 -23.34
CA LEU A 336 -12.12 -15.67 -22.13
C LEU A 336 -13.54 -15.66 -21.57
N THR A 337 -14.56 -15.56 -22.44
CA THR A 337 -15.96 -15.66 -22.00
C THR A 337 -16.33 -17.05 -21.49
N SER A 338 -15.73 -18.10 -22.05
CA SER A 338 -15.89 -19.50 -21.58
C SER A 338 -15.07 -19.85 -20.33
N GLY A 339 -14.12 -18.99 -19.91
CA GLY A 339 -13.25 -19.20 -18.75
C GLY A 339 -11.96 -19.99 -19.03
N GLU A 340 -11.67 -20.34 -20.29
CA GLU A 340 -10.46 -21.06 -20.69
C GLU A 340 -9.28 -20.10 -20.94
N ASN A 341 -8.80 -19.46 -19.88
CA ASN A 341 -7.87 -18.32 -19.99
C ASN A 341 -6.51 -18.65 -20.64
N TYR A 342 -5.94 -19.85 -20.38
CA TYR A 342 -4.64 -20.22 -20.94
C TYR A 342 -4.69 -20.45 -22.45
N LYS A 343 -5.73 -21.09 -22.97
CA LYS A 343 -5.92 -21.25 -24.42
C LYS A 343 -6.14 -19.90 -25.11
N ALA A 344 -6.84 -18.98 -24.44
CA ALA A 344 -6.99 -17.62 -24.93
C ALA A 344 -5.63 -16.91 -25.02
N GLN A 345 -4.75 -17.10 -24.03
CA GLN A 345 -3.40 -16.52 -24.03
C GLN A 345 -2.60 -16.95 -25.26
N ASP A 346 -2.50 -18.25 -25.53
CA ASP A 346 -1.77 -18.79 -26.69
C ASP A 346 -2.30 -18.20 -28.00
N LEU A 347 -3.62 -18.08 -28.13
CA LEU A 347 -4.25 -17.52 -29.31
C LEU A 347 -4.02 -16.00 -29.45
N PHE A 348 -3.96 -15.24 -28.36
CA PHE A 348 -3.57 -13.83 -28.42
C PHE A 348 -2.10 -13.67 -28.83
N GLU A 349 -1.21 -14.54 -28.38
CA GLU A 349 0.20 -14.53 -28.79
C GLU A 349 0.37 -14.86 -30.28
N THR A 350 -0.47 -15.74 -30.84
CA THR A 350 -0.45 -15.99 -32.30
C THR A 350 -1.06 -14.86 -33.12
N ALA A 351 -2.10 -14.20 -32.61
CA ALA A 351 -2.84 -13.15 -33.31
C ALA A 351 -2.05 -11.85 -33.50
N ILE A 352 -0.96 -11.64 -32.76
CA ILE A 352 -0.16 -10.41 -32.88
C ILE A 352 0.45 -10.22 -34.27
N LYS A 353 0.73 -11.31 -34.99
CA LYS A 353 1.34 -11.28 -36.32
C LYS A 353 0.50 -10.49 -37.33
N GLY A 354 -0.82 -10.43 -37.12
CA GLY A 354 -1.76 -9.76 -38.02
C GLY A 354 -2.08 -8.30 -37.67
N VAL A 355 -1.46 -7.74 -36.63
CA VAL A 355 -1.79 -6.37 -36.15
C VAL A 355 -1.50 -5.30 -37.22
N LEU A 356 -0.48 -5.52 -38.05
CA LEU A 356 -0.09 -4.59 -39.12
C LEU A 356 -0.68 -4.95 -40.50
N THR A 357 -1.17 -6.18 -40.67
CA THR A 357 -1.62 -6.69 -41.98
C THR A 357 -3.14 -6.72 -42.13
N GLU A 358 -3.88 -6.94 -41.04
CA GLU A 358 -5.33 -7.14 -41.08
C GLU A 358 -6.09 -5.89 -40.66
N GLN A 359 -7.00 -5.41 -41.52
CA GLN A 359 -7.75 -4.15 -41.34
C GLN A 359 -8.55 -4.09 -40.03
N PHE A 360 -9.09 -5.22 -39.57
CA PHE A 360 -9.86 -5.30 -38.32
C PHE A 360 -9.01 -4.92 -37.10
N LEU A 361 -7.81 -5.51 -36.99
CA LEU A 361 -6.90 -5.26 -35.88
C LEU A 361 -6.34 -3.83 -35.98
N GLN A 362 -5.98 -3.40 -37.19
CA GLN A 362 -5.48 -2.05 -37.44
C GLN A 362 -6.48 -0.98 -36.99
N LYS A 363 -7.74 -1.02 -37.45
CA LYS A 363 -8.76 -0.01 -37.09
C LYS A 363 -9.04 0.08 -35.59
N ARG A 364 -8.81 -1.00 -34.83
CA ARG A 364 -9.17 -1.08 -33.40
C ARG A 364 -8.00 -0.88 -32.45
N ILE A 365 -6.78 -1.17 -32.89
CA ILE A 365 -5.57 -1.15 -32.05
C ILE A 365 -4.65 0.03 -32.41
N LEU A 366 -4.58 0.44 -33.70
CA LEU A 366 -3.62 1.45 -34.19
C LEU A 366 -4.10 2.91 -34.07
N ILE A 367 -5.12 3.22 -33.27
CA ILE A 367 -5.63 4.59 -33.12
C ILE A 367 -4.51 5.50 -32.56
N GLY A 368 -3.81 6.23 -33.44
CA GLY A 368 -2.75 7.20 -33.12
C GLY A 368 -1.31 6.67 -33.04
N CYS A 369 -0.97 5.51 -33.62
CA CYS A 369 0.39 4.93 -33.59
C CYS A 369 0.77 4.21 -34.90
N GLU A 370 0.63 4.88 -36.05
CA GLU A 370 0.96 4.30 -37.37
C GLU A 370 2.48 4.23 -37.65
N ASP A 371 3.30 4.98 -36.90
CA ASP A 371 4.71 5.22 -37.25
C ASP A 371 5.71 4.18 -36.67
N ASP A 372 5.35 3.44 -35.60
CA ASP A 372 6.27 2.50 -34.90
C ASP A 372 5.66 1.09 -34.69
N PRO A 373 6.23 0.02 -35.28
CA PRO A 373 5.70 -1.34 -35.17
C PRO A 373 5.77 -1.88 -33.73
N ASN A 374 6.84 -1.58 -32.99
CA ASN A 374 6.99 -2.04 -31.60
C ASN A 374 5.94 -1.42 -30.69
N ARG A 375 5.58 -0.15 -30.92
CA ARG A 375 4.55 0.55 -30.15
C ARG A 375 3.16 0.00 -30.45
N ALA A 376 2.89 -0.39 -31.69
CA ALA A 376 1.67 -1.09 -32.07
C ALA A 376 1.51 -2.43 -31.31
N TYR A 377 2.58 -3.21 -31.22
CA TYR A 377 2.60 -4.48 -30.48
C TYR A 377 2.39 -4.28 -28.97
N VAL A 378 2.98 -3.24 -28.37
CA VAL A 378 2.77 -2.93 -26.94
C VAL A 378 1.33 -2.48 -26.68
N ASN A 379 0.76 -1.64 -27.54
CA ASN A 379 -0.64 -1.21 -27.44
C ASN A 379 -1.61 -2.40 -27.59
N TYR A 380 -1.30 -3.35 -28.49
CA TYR A 380 -2.03 -4.60 -28.60
C TYR A 380 -2.04 -5.36 -27.27
N TYR A 381 -0.88 -5.59 -26.66
CA TYR A 381 -0.81 -6.32 -25.39
C TYR A 381 -1.48 -5.58 -24.24
N LEU A 382 -1.39 -4.25 -24.17
CA LEU A 382 -2.15 -3.47 -23.19
C LEU A 382 -3.65 -3.65 -23.35
N LYS A 383 -4.13 -3.76 -24.59
CA LYS A 383 -5.55 -4.04 -24.84
C LYS A 383 -5.93 -5.47 -24.40
N VAL A 384 -5.08 -6.45 -24.69
CA VAL A 384 -5.26 -7.84 -24.26
C VAL A 384 -5.25 -7.95 -22.72
N ILE A 385 -4.35 -7.24 -22.04
CA ILE A 385 -4.31 -7.13 -20.58
C ILE A 385 -5.63 -6.59 -20.04
N GLN A 386 -6.16 -5.50 -20.61
CA GLN A 386 -7.47 -4.96 -20.20
C GLN A 386 -8.59 -6.00 -20.35
N LEU A 387 -8.55 -6.85 -21.38
CA LEU A 387 -9.53 -7.94 -21.54
C LEU A 387 -9.36 -9.00 -20.44
N PHE A 388 -8.14 -9.41 -20.12
CA PHE A 388 -7.89 -10.34 -19.02
C PHE A 388 -8.30 -9.77 -17.65
N GLU A 389 -8.08 -8.46 -17.41
CA GLU A 389 -8.52 -7.75 -16.21
C GLU A 389 -10.05 -7.80 -16.04
N LEU A 390 -10.79 -7.53 -17.11
CA LEU A 390 -12.26 -7.60 -17.12
C LEU A 390 -12.79 -9.00 -16.82
N HIS A 391 -12.04 -10.03 -17.20
CA HIS A 391 -12.36 -11.44 -16.91
C HIS A 391 -11.75 -11.96 -15.61
N LYS A 392 -11.11 -11.10 -14.80
CA LYS A 392 -10.45 -11.43 -13.52
C LYS A 392 -9.33 -12.47 -13.64
N ALA A 393 -8.77 -12.65 -14.83
CA ALA A 393 -7.74 -13.65 -15.14
C ALA A 393 -6.33 -13.04 -15.01
N LYS A 394 -5.88 -12.88 -13.76
CA LYS A 394 -4.71 -12.08 -13.42
C LYS A 394 -3.37 -12.73 -13.77
N ASP A 395 -3.28 -14.07 -13.69
CA ASP A 395 -2.07 -14.82 -14.05
C ASP A 395 -1.71 -14.66 -15.53
N CYS A 396 -2.70 -14.80 -16.41
CA CYS A 396 -2.52 -14.61 -17.85
C CYS A 396 -2.16 -13.15 -18.19
N ALA A 397 -2.74 -12.17 -17.48
CA ALA A 397 -2.36 -10.77 -17.65
C ALA A 397 -0.87 -10.51 -17.29
N ILE A 398 -0.34 -11.18 -16.26
CA ILE A 398 1.09 -11.11 -15.90
C ILE A 398 1.96 -11.71 -17.01
N ASN A 399 1.60 -12.87 -17.54
CA ASN A 399 2.36 -13.51 -18.62
C ASN A 399 2.43 -12.63 -19.85
N ILE A 400 1.29 -12.09 -20.29
CA ILE A 400 1.23 -11.15 -21.41
C ILE A 400 2.02 -9.87 -21.12
N ALA A 401 1.97 -9.34 -19.89
CA ALA A 401 2.79 -8.19 -19.50
C ALA A 401 4.29 -8.49 -19.58
N ASN A 402 4.74 -9.70 -19.22
CA ASN A 402 6.14 -10.11 -19.38
C ASN A 402 6.54 -10.20 -20.86
N VAL A 403 5.67 -10.75 -21.73
CA VAL A 403 5.89 -10.78 -23.18
C VAL A 403 5.99 -9.36 -23.74
N ALA A 404 5.07 -8.46 -23.34
CA ALA A 404 5.11 -7.06 -23.75
C ALA A 404 6.41 -6.37 -23.29
N LEU A 405 6.84 -6.57 -22.04
CA LEU A 405 8.08 -6.01 -21.52
C LEU A 405 9.34 -6.48 -22.28
N SER A 406 9.32 -7.67 -22.88
CA SER A 406 10.44 -8.15 -23.72
C SER A 406 10.57 -7.42 -25.07
N ILE A 407 9.51 -6.74 -25.51
CA ILE A 407 9.43 -6.03 -26.80
C ILE A 407 9.64 -4.52 -26.62
N VAL A 408 9.37 -3.98 -25.43
CA VAL A 408 9.46 -2.55 -25.12
C VAL A 408 10.92 -2.07 -25.16
N THR A 409 11.13 -0.86 -25.71
CA THR A 409 12.46 -0.24 -25.72
C THR A 409 12.79 0.39 -24.35
N PRO A 410 14.05 0.31 -23.89
CA PRO A 410 14.43 0.86 -22.60
C PRO A 410 14.36 2.40 -22.65
N GLY A 411 13.34 2.97 -22.02
CA GLY A 411 13.09 4.42 -21.97
C GLY A 411 11.63 4.80 -22.21
N ASP A 412 10.80 3.89 -22.72
CA ASP A 412 9.40 4.18 -22.99
C ASP A 412 8.58 4.34 -21.70
N PRO A 413 7.69 5.36 -21.61
CA PRO A 413 6.78 5.53 -20.47
C PRO A 413 5.81 4.34 -20.31
N MET A 414 5.61 3.56 -21.38
CA MET A 414 4.77 2.36 -21.39
C MET A 414 5.42 1.18 -20.63
N ALA A 415 6.75 1.16 -20.47
CA ALA A 415 7.39 0.18 -19.60
C ALA A 415 6.92 0.35 -18.15
N ALA A 416 6.87 1.59 -17.68
CA ALA A 416 6.46 1.92 -16.31
C ALA A 416 4.99 1.55 -16.04
N THR A 417 4.10 1.67 -17.04
CA THR A 417 2.71 1.24 -16.89
C THR A 417 2.59 -0.28 -16.84
N LEU A 418 3.33 -1.02 -17.69
CA LEU A 418 3.37 -2.49 -17.66
C LEU A 418 3.91 -3.04 -16.34
N TYR A 419 4.99 -2.47 -15.79
CA TYR A 419 5.49 -2.86 -14.45
C TYR A 419 4.46 -2.59 -13.35
N SER A 420 3.72 -1.47 -13.41
CA SER A 420 2.63 -1.19 -12.46
C SER A 420 1.45 -2.17 -12.59
N ILE A 421 1.08 -2.58 -13.80
CA ILE A 421 0.06 -3.61 -14.04
C ILE A 421 0.52 -4.94 -13.46
N LYS A 422 1.75 -5.37 -13.79
CA LYS A 422 2.38 -6.58 -13.26
C LYS A 422 2.39 -6.58 -11.74
N PHE A 423 2.81 -5.47 -11.12
CA PHE A 423 2.79 -5.28 -9.67
C PHE A 423 1.39 -5.47 -9.08
N LYS A 424 0.37 -4.77 -9.62
CA LYS A 424 -1.01 -4.85 -9.12
C LYS A 424 -1.58 -6.27 -9.20
N HIS A 425 -1.30 -6.99 -10.29
CA HIS A 425 -1.75 -8.37 -10.43
C HIS A 425 -1.05 -9.32 -9.46
N HIS A 426 0.29 -9.28 -9.35
CA HIS A 426 1.03 -10.10 -8.37
C HIS A 426 0.60 -9.81 -6.93
N LEU A 427 0.38 -8.54 -6.59
CA LEU A 427 -0.11 -8.12 -5.27
C LEU A 427 -1.44 -8.79 -4.95
N SER A 428 -2.36 -8.76 -5.92
CA SER A 428 -3.70 -9.32 -5.74
C SER A 428 -3.77 -10.85 -5.78
N LEU A 429 -2.71 -11.51 -6.27
CA LEU A 429 -2.49 -12.97 -6.21
C LEU A 429 -1.71 -13.38 -4.95
N LYS A 430 -1.33 -12.42 -4.09
CA LYS A 430 -0.50 -12.63 -2.89
C LYS A 430 0.92 -13.12 -3.18
N HIS A 431 1.41 -12.91 -4.39
CA HIS A 431 2.79 -13.18 -4.77
C HIS A 431 3.72 -12.02 -4.39
N TYR A 432 3.94 -11.81 -3.09
CA TYR A 432 4.58 -10.60 -2.56
C TYR A 432 6.03 -10.41 -3.02
N ALA A 433 6.83 -11.46 -3.10
CA ALA A 433 8.23 -11.35 -3.57
C ALA A 433 8.30 -10.87 -5.03
N GLN A 434 7.51 -11.48 -5.90
CA GLN A 434 7.46 -11.12 -7.32
C GLN A 434 6.84 -9.73 -7.56
N ALA A 435 5.89 -9.32 -6.71
CA ALA A 435 5.38 -7.95 -6.69
C ALA A 435 6.50 -6.96 -6.33
N PHE A 436 7.30 -7.26 -5.30
CA PHE A 436 8.44 -6.43 -4.91
C PHE A 436 9.52 -6.34 -6.01
N ASP A 437 9.81 -7.45 -6.69
CA ASP A 437 10.75 -7.47 -7.84
C ASP A 437 10.24 -6.58 -8.99
N SER A 438 8.93 -6.59 -9.24
CA SER A 438 8.30 -5.74 -10.25
C SER A 438 8.32 -4.26 -9.87
N LEU A 439 8.28 -3.95 -8.58
CA LEU A 439 8.36 -2.61 -8.04
C LEU A 439 9.78 -2.05 -8.15
N THR A 440 10.80 -2.83 -7.76
CA THR A 440 12.21 -2.42 -7.84
C THR A 440 12.67 -2.20 -9.28
N SER A 441 12.14 -3.00 -10.22
CA SER A 441 12.45 -2.91 -11.66
C SER A 441 11.76 -1.74 -12.38
N ASN A 442 10.80 -1.04 -11.75
CA ASN A 442 10.03 0.01 -12.42
C ASN A 442 10.88 1.29 -12.60
N PRO A 443 11.04 1.82 -13.82
CA PRO A 443 11.87 3.00 -14.07
C PRO A 443 11.28 4.31 -13.50
N ALA A 444 9.97 4.39 -13.24
CA ALA A 444 9.32 5.62 -12.80
C ALA A 444 9.27 5.74 -11.26
N GLU A 445 9.89 6.79 -10.69
CA GLU A 445 9.95 7.00 -9.24
C GLU A 445 8.58 7.23 -8.58
N GLU A 446 7.71 8.01 -9.21
CA GLU A 446 6.38 8.31 -8.68
C GLU A 446 5.54 7.03 -8.57
N ARG A 447 5.53 6.21 -9.63
CA ARG A 447 4.81 4.92 -9.62
C ARG A 447 5.39 3.94 -8.60
N ARG A 448 6.72 3.94 -8.39
CA ARG A 448 7.35 3.14 -7.33
C ARG A 448 6.84 3.54 -5.94
N ARG A 449 6.71 4.84 -5.66
CA ARG A 449 6.19 5.35 -4.37
C ARG A 449 4.76 4.90 -4.11
N ASP A 450 3.88 5.02 -5.10
CA ASP A 450 2.47 4.64 -4.95
C ASP A 450 2.31 3.12 -4.81
N ASN A 451 3.00 2.34 -5.66
CA ASN A 451 3.00 0.88 -5.56
C ASN A 451 3.55 0.42 -4.20
N LEU A 452 4.59 1.07 -3.66
CA LEU A 452 5.13 0.75 -2.34
C LEU A 452 4.13 1.01 -1.21
N ARG A 453 3.41 2.14 -1.26
CA ARG A 453 2.34 2.46 -0.29
C ARG A 453 1.25 1.40 -0.28
N GLU A 454 0.88 0.92 -1.46
CA GLU A 454 -0.13 -0.14 -1.64
C GLU A 454 0.38 -1.50 -1.14
N LEU A 455 1.63 -1.86 -1.44
CA LEU A 455 2.25 -3.10 -0.94
C LEU A 455 2.30 -3.12 0.60
N VAL A 456 2.79 -2.03 1.21
CA VAL A 456 2.87 -1.91 2.67
C VAL A 456 1.48 -1.98 3.29
N LYS A 457 0.49 -1.33 2.69
CA LYS A 457 -0.91 -1.39 3.15
C LYS A 457 -1.41 -2.84 3.19
N GLN A 458 -1.29 -3.56 2.07
CA GLN A 458 -1.79 -4.93 1.96
C GLN A 458 -1.07 -5.89 2.91
N LEU A 459 0.27 -5.79 3.04
CA LEU A 459 1.05 -6.67 3.91
C LEU A 459 0.74 -6.46 5.39
N VAL A 460 0.49 -5.21 5.80
CA VAL A 460 0.06 -4.87 7.17
C VAL A 460 -1.35 -5.39 7.43
N GLU A 461 -2.30 -5.18 6.52
CA GLU A 461 -3.68 -5.66 6.64
C GLU A 461 -3.74 -7.20 6.74
N GLU A 462 -2.90 -7.91 5.97
CA GLU A 462 -2.79 -9.37 6.00
C GLU A 462 -1.90 -9.89 7.16
N ARG A 463 -1.37 -9.01 8.02
CA ARG A 463 -0.47 -9.31 9.16
C ARG A 463 0.80 -10.09 8.78
N ARG A 464 1.32 -9.90 7.57
CA ARG A 464 2.52 -10.56 7.03
C ARG A 464 3.78 -9.68 7.24
N LEU A 465 4.06 -9.35 8.49
CA LEU A 465 5.21 -8.50 8.86
C LEU A 465 6.56 -9.17 8.57
N ASP A 466 6.65 -10.50 8.68
CA ASP A 466 7.89 -11.24 8.42
C ASP A 466 8.37 -11.06 6.98
N THR A 467 7.46 -11.12 6.02
CA THR A 467 7.80 -10.87 4.61
C THR A 467 8.21 -9.42 4.38
N LEU A 468 7.57 -8.47 5.07
CA LEU A 468 7.92 -7.05 4.99
C LEU A 468 9.33 -6.77 5.51
N LEU A 469 9.75 -7.47 6.57
CA LEU A 469 11.08 -7.41 7.17
C LEU A 469 12.16 -8.05 6.28
N SER A 470 11.80 -9.08 5.51
CA SER A 470 12.74 -9.80 4.64
C SER A 470 13.19 -9.03 3.39
N PHE A 471 12.42 -8.03 2.95
CA PHE A 471 12.71 -7.29 1.72
C PHE A 471 13.83 -6.27 1.90
N THR A 472 14.67 -6.14 0.86
CA THR A 472 15.76 -5.16 0.80
C THR A 472 15.33 -3.93 0.00
N TYR A 473 15.00 -2.84 0.68
CA TYR A 473 14.41 -1.65 0.06
C TYR A 473 15.42 -0.72 -0.63
N ALA A 474 16.73 -0.89 -0.39
CA ALA A 474 17.82 -0.13 -1.02
C ALA A 474 17.52 1.39 -1.07
N ASN A 475 17.27 1.95 -2.26
CA ASN A 475 17.04 3.39 -2.43
C ASN A 475 15.63 3.86 -2.01
N MET A 476 14.76 2.97 -1.53
CA MET A 476 13.38 3.28 -1.12
C MET A 476 13.18 3.20 0.40
N GLU A 477 14.26 3.12 1.18
CA GLU A 477 14.23 2.95 2.63
C GLU A 477 13.61 4.15 3.36
N ASP A 478 13.99 5.37 2.97
CA ASP A 478 13.44 6.59 3.56
C ASP A 478 11.95 6.72 3.26
N LEU A 479 11.53 6.30 2.06
CA LEU A 479 10.12 6.25 1.67
C LEU A 479 9.36 5.19 2.47
N PHE A 480 9.92 3.99 2.61
CA PHE A 480 9.31 2.90 3.38
C PHE A 480 9.14 3.26 4.86
N THR A 481 10.21 3.72 5.49
CA THR A 481 10.20 4.15 6.90
C THR A 481 9.28 5.35 7.10
N GLY A 482 9.29 6.33 6.18
CA GLY A 482 8.36 7.45 6.19
C GLY A 482 6.89 7.04 6.07
N ILE A 483 6.57 6.06 5.23
CA ILE A 483 5.20 5.52 5.10
C ILE A 483 4.77 4.87 6.42
N LEU A 484 5.61 4.03 7.02
CA LEU A 484 5.30 3.37 8.29
C LEU A 484 5.20 4.36 9.46
N LEU A 485 6.10 5.35 9.55
CA LEU A 485 6.02 6.43 10.54
C LEU A 485 4.75 7.25 10.37
N SER A 486 4.38 7.61 9.14
CA SER A 486 3.15 8.36 8.88
C SER A 486 1.90 7.57 9.32
N ARG A 487 1.88 6.25 9.11
CA ARG A 487 0.83 5.38 9.63
C ARG A 487 0.87 5.23 11.14
N ALA A 488 2.04 5.08 11.75
CA ALA A 488 2.20 4.99 13.20
C ALA A 488 1.70 6.27 13.91
N ARG A 489 1.94 7.44 13.31
CA ARG A 489 1.45 8.74 13.80
C ARG A 489 -0.06 8.90 13.63
N ALA A 490 -0.64 8.35 12.57
CA ALA A 490 -2.09 8.39 12.33
C ALA A 490 -2.87 7.35 13.16
N ALA A 491 -2.23 6.26 13.57
CA ALA A 491 -2.84 5.20 14.36
C ALA A 491 -3.09 5.63 15.81
N ASP A 492 -4.04 4.94 16.46
CA ASP A 492 -4.30 5.10 17.89
C ASP A 492 -3.03 4.75 18.69
N PRO A 493 -2.50 5.69 19.52
CA PRO A 493 -1.32 5.47 20.35
C PRO A 493 -1.34 4.18 21.18
N LEU A 494 -2.51 3.73 21.64
CA LEU A 494 -2.58 2.70 22.67
C LEU A 494 -2.61 1.26 22.12
N THR A 495 -3.26 1.05 20.98
CA THR A 495 -3.56 -0.28 20.45
C THR A 495 -2.80 -0.58 19.16
N ASP A 496 -2.94 0.28 18.15
CA ASP A 496 -2.44 -0.01 16.80
C ASP A 496 -1.03 0.56 16.57
N ALA A 497 -0.71 1.72 17.16
CA ALA A 497 0.60 2.37 16.98
C ALA A 497 1.77 1.49 17.47
N ASP A 498 1.56 0.73 18.55
CA ASP A 498 2.57 -0.15 19.16
C ASP A 498 3.11 -1.18 18.14
N THR A 499 2.22 -1.75 17.32
CA THR A 499 2.62 -2.72 16.28
C THR A 499 3.57 -2.07 15.26
N PHE A 500 3.30 -0.84 14.84
CA PHE A 500 4.11 -0.12 13.86
C PHE A 500 5.45 0.34 14.43
N TYR A 501 5.47 0.90 15.64
CA TYR A 501 6.71 1.31 16.31
C TYR A 501 7.60 0.11 16.64
N ASN A 502 7.04 -0.99 17.14
CA ASN A 502 7.79 -2.22 17.40
C ASN A 502 8.35 -2.84 16.12
N PHE A 503 7.58 -2.83 15.03
CA PHE A 503 8.07 -3.27 13.73
C PHE A 503 9.20 -2.36 13.21
N LEU A 504 9.05 -1.03 13.30
CA LEU A 504 10.09 -0.09 12.88
C LEU A 504 11.36 -0.27 13.70
N TYR A 505 11.23 -0.49 15.01
CA TYR A 505 12.36 -0.76 15.89
C TYR A 505 13.08 -2.06 15.51
N SER A 506 12.36 -3.17 15.35
CA SER A 506 12.96 -4.44 14.95
C SER A 506 13.61 -4.36 13.56
N TYR A 507 12.96 -3.66 12.62
CA TYR A 507 13.50 -3.37 11.30
C TYR A 507 14.85 -2.63 11.40
N GLN A 508 14.93 -1.54 12.16
CA GLN A 508 16.16 -0.75 12.28
C GLN A 508 17.28 -1.50 13.02
N ILE A 509 16.95 -2.31 14.04
CA ILE A 509 17.93 -3.12 14.79
C ILE A 509 18.56 -4.20 13.90
N ASN A 510 17.78 -4.86 13.06
CA ASN A 510 18.29 -5.91 12.15
C ASN A 510 19.30 -5.38 11.12
N ARG A 511 19.31 -4.08 10.84
CA ARG A 511 20.26 -3.46 9.90
C ARG A 511 21.61 -3.13 10.53
N GLY A 512 21.74 -3.29 11.84
CA GLY A 512 23.01 -3.14 12.55
C GLY A 512 23.34 -1.71 12.99
N PRO A 513 24.62 -1.46 13.33
CA PRO A 513 25.02 -0.38 14.24
C PRO A 513 24.80 1.04 13.70
N LEU A 514 24.87 1.23 12.38
CA LEU A 514 24.67 2.53 11.74
C LEU A 514 23.23 3.06 11.92
N ASN A 515 22.27 2.16 12.12
CA ASN A 515 20.84 2.48 12.23
C ASN A 515 20.30 2.40 13.66
N PHE A 516 21.14 2.08 14.65
CA PHE A 516 20.73 2.04 16.06
C PHE A 516 20.22 3.40 16.56
N ARG A 517 20.81 4.50 16.08
CA ARG A 517 20.30 5.83 16.37
C ARG A 517 18.87 6.05 15.88
N LEU A 518 18.54 5.55 14.69
CA LEU A 518 17.18 5.64 14.13
C LEU A 518 16.20 4.73 14.90
N ALA A 519 16.64 3.55 15.33
CA ALA A 519 15.82 2.69 16.20
C ALA A 519 15.49 3.38 17.53
N ALA A 520 16.48 4.06 18.13
CA ALA A 520 16.29 4.84 19.35
C ALA A 520 15.34 6.03 19.13
N SER A 521 15.44 6.74 18.00
CA SER A 521 14.52 7.84 17.72
C SER A 521 13.08 7.39 17.54
N VAL A 522 12.85 6.24 16.92
CA VAL A 522 11.51 5.64 16.75
C VAL A 522 10.89 5.33 18.12
N MET A 523 11.63 4.70 19.02
CA MET A 523 11.13 4.38 20.37
C MET A 523 10.98 5.62 21.26
N TYR A 524 11.87 6.60 21.11
CA TYR A 524 11.74 7.89 21.80
C TYR A 524 10.50 8.66 21.34
N GLU A 525 10.23 8.69 20.03
CA GLU A 525 9.02 9.32 19.49
C GLU A 525 7.75 8.62 20.01
N HIS A 526 7.76 7.29 20.07
CA HIS A 526 6.65 6.53 20.65
C HIS A 526 6.42 6.90 22.12
N ALA A 527 7.48 6.95 22.93
CA ALA A 527 7.41 7.33 24.35
C ALA A 527 6.95 8.78 24.54
N PHE A 528 7.38 9.69 23.67
CA PHE A 528 6.96 11.09 23.68
C PHE A 528 5.48 11.24 23.35
N ARG A 529 4.98 10.53 22.32
CA ARG A 529 3.54 10.53 22.01
C ARG A 529 2.71 9.96 23.15
N LEU A 530 3.14 8.85 23.75
CA LEU A 530 2.45 8.27 24.91
C LEU A 530 2.40 9.26 26.08
N SER A 531 3.41 10.15 26.20
CA SER A 531 3.47 11.14 27.27
C SER A 531 2.24 12.05 27.33
N SER A 532 1.69 12.44 26.17
CA SER A 532 0.51 13.29 26.07
C SER A 532 -0.81 12.57 26.43
N TYR A 533 -0.80 11.24 26.48
CA TYR A 533 -1.97 10.40 26.83
C TYR A 533 -1.83 9.71 28.19
N ASN A 534 -0.73 9.97 28.91
CA ASN A 534 -0.41 9.36 30.20
C ASN A 534 -1.42 9.67 31.32
N ASP A 535 -2.29 10.65 31.12
CA ASP A 535 -3.10 11.22 32.20
C ASP A 535 -4.32 10.37 32.58
N GLN A 536 -4.59 9.28 31.85
CA GLN A 536 -5.80 8.46 32.08
C GLN A 536 -5.57 6.94 32.17
N ASN A 537 -4.38 6.43 31.80
CA ASN A 537 -4.15 4.98 31.72
C ASN A 537 -2.76 4.52 32.20
N VAL A 538 -2.74 3.63 33.21
CA VAL A 538 -1.52 2.99 33.74
C VAL A 538 -0.79 2.17 32.68
N GLU A 539 -1.53 1.55 31.75
CA GLU A 539 -0.95 0.76 30.65
C GLU A 539 -0.15 1.63 29.68
N ALA A 540 -0.61 2.87 29.41
CA ALA A 540 0.12 3.83 28.56
C ALA A 540 1.47 4.19 29.20
N LEU A 541 1.47 4.41 30.51
CA LEU A 541 2.66 4.75 31.28
C LEU A 541 3.64 3.57 31.35
N GLU A 542 3.15 2.34 31.51
CA GLU A 542 3.97 1.13 31.41
C GLU A 542 4.64 0.99 30.05
N LYS A 543 3.89 1.20 28.96
CA LYS A 543 4.44 1.19 27.60
C LYS A 543 5.45 2.31 27.41
N GLN A 544 5.20 3.50 27.96
CA GLN A 544 6.12 4.61 27.90
C GLN A 544 7.48 4.28 28.55
N VAL A 545 7.45 3.73 29.77
CA VAL A 545 8.68 3.32 30.47
C VAL A 545 9.44 2.26 29.66
N LYS A 546 8.75 1.28 29.09
CA LYS A 546 9.37 0.26 28.20
C LYS A 546 10.02 0.90 26.97
N CYS A 547 9.37 1.87 26.34
CA CYS A 547 9.90 2.58 25.17
C CYS A 547 11.15 3.40 25.52
N TYR A 548 11.15 4.14 26.65
CA TYR A 548 12.34 4.85 27.11
C TYR A 548 13.49 3.90 27.47
N LEU A 549 13.20 2.75 28.10
CA LEU A 549 14.19 1.71 28.37
C LEU A 549 14.81 1.16 27.08
N ALA A 550 13.98 0.87 26.07
CA ALA A 550 14.45 0.41 24.76
C ALA A 550 15.34 1.47 24.08
N ALA A 551 14.90 2.74 24.06
CA ALA A 551 15.69 3.84 23.50
C ALA A 551 17.03 4.02 24.24
N LYS A 552 17.05 4.00 25.57
CA LYS A 552 18.26 4.06 26.39
C LYS A 552 19.22 2.91 26.07
N ASN A 553 18.71 1.69 26.01
CA ASN A 553 19.52 0.50 25.75
C ASN A 553 20.16 0.58 24.36
N VAL A 554 19.41 0.96 23.33
CA VAL A 554 19.96 1.07 21.97
C VAL A 554 20.96 2.22 21.84
N LEU A 555 20.71 3.37 22.47
CA LEU A 555 21.69 4.46 22.48
C LEU A 555 22.98 4.09 23.22
N SER A 556 22.90 3.23 24.23
CA SER A 556 24.09 2.72 24.93
C SER A 556 24.95 1.79 24.07
N LEU A 557 24.37 1.21 23.00
CA LEU A 557 25.10 0.42 22.00
C LEU A 557 25.76 1.31 20.94
N CYS A 558 25.39 2.59 20.85
CA CYS A 558 25.98 3.55 19.92
C CYS A 558 27.29 4.12 20.47
N SER A 559 28.18 4.60 19.59
CA SER A 559 29.31 5.41 20.03
C SER A 559 28.81 6.71 20.68
N PRO A 560 29.54 7.27 21.67
CA PRO A 560 29.11 8.49 22.36
C PRO A 560 28.91 9.69 21.42
N GLU A 561 29.56 9.70 20.26
CA GLU A 561 29.42 10.73 19.22
C GLU A 561 28.06 10.68 18.48
N HIS A 562 27.40 9.52 18.48
CA HIS A 562 26.12 9.30 17.79
C HIS A 562 24.97 9.02 18.78
N ALA A 563 25.21 9.17 20.08
CA ALA A 563 24.31 8.89 21.17
C ALA A 563 23.30 10.02 21.44
N TRP A 564 22.59 10.46 20.40
CA TRP A 564 21.62 11.55 20.49
C TRP A 564 20.39 11.32 19.61
N VAL A 565 19.25 11.84 20.06
CA VAL A 565 17.95 11.74 19.41
C VAL A 565 17.36 13.12 19.24
N VAL A 566 16.53 13.32 18.22
CA VAL A 566 15.79 14.57 18.02
C VAL A 566 14.48 14.48 18.78
N ARG A 567 14.15 15.49 19.58
CA ARG A 567 12.82 15.59 20.19
C ARG A 567 11.76 15.81 19.10
N PRO A 568 10.72 14.96 19.03
CA PRO A 568 9.61 15.20 18.12
C PRO A 568 9.00 16.57 18.39
N THR A 569 8.84 17.38 17.35
CA THR A 569 8.18 18.69 17.46
C THR A 569 6.71 18.48 17.12
N ASP A 570 5.81 18.92 18.00
CA ASP A 570 4.38 18.93 17.67
C ASP A 570 4.14 19.97 16.56
N PRO A 571 3.47 19.60 15.46
CA PRO A 571 3.20 20.51 14.35
C PRO A 571 2.26 21.67 14.74
N ASP A 572 1.55 21.52 15.85
CA ASP A 572 0.59 22.49 16.40
C ASP A 572 1.18 23.39 17.51
N GLU A 573 2.48 23.28 17.84
CA GLU A 573 3.12 24.21 18.78
C GLU A 573 3.20 25.62 18.16
N GLU A 574 2.53 26.59 18.79
CA GLU A 574 2.51 28.00 18.38
C GLU A 574 3.93 28.57 18.27
N MET A 575 4.20 29.32 17.19
CA MET A 575 5.46 30.03 17.03
C MET A 575 5.65 31.00 18.20
N VAL A 576 6.77 30.92 18.89
CA VAL A 576 7.04 31.80 20.04
C VAL A 576 7.26 33.21 19.51
N GLU A 577 6.33 34.13 19.81
CA GLU A 577 6.49 35.56 19.55
C GLU A 577 7.35 36.16 20.68
N VAL A 578 8.59 36.52 20.36
CA VAL A 578 9.50 37.20 21.29
C VAL A 578 9.44 38.70 21.02
N MET A 579 8.91 39.46 21.99
CA MET A 579 8.96 40.92 21.98
C MET A 579 10.28 41.39 22.58
N LEU A 580 11.12 42.03 21.78
CA LEU A 580 12.30 42.71 22.31
C LEU A 580 11.90 44.11 22.80
N PRO A 581 12.08 44.43 24.10
CA PRO A 581 11.82 45.77 24.58
C PRO A 581 12.76 46.77 23.89
N PRO A 582 12.27 47.96 23.49
CA PRO A 582 13.12 48.95 22.85
C PRO A 582 14.22 49.38 23.81
N ARG A 583 15.44 49.59 23.28
CA ARG A 583 16.56 50.12 24.06
C ARG A 583 16.13 51.43 24.73
N ALA A 584 16.37 51.54 26.04
CA ALA A 584 16.01 52.73 26.82
C ALA A 584 16.53 54.01 26.14
N GLY A 585 15.60 54.87 25.69
CA GLY A 585 15.90 56.13 24.98
C GLY A 585 15.68 56.15 23.46
N SER A 586 15.15 55.07 22.85
CA SER A 586 14.78 55.03 21.43
C SER A 586 13.26 55.14 21.23
N ASN A 587 12.81 55.95 20.24
CA ASN A 587 11.39 56.05 19.80
C ASN A 587 10.97 54.89 18.86
N GLN A 588 11.66 53.75 18.90
CA GLN A 588 11.32 52.59 18.08
C GLN A 588 10.31 51.70 18.83
N GLU A 589 9.27 51.24 18.12
CA GLU A 589 8.31 50.27 18.65
C GLU A 589 8.99 48.92 18.91
N ALA A 590 8.43 48.13 19.84
CA ALA A 590 8.96 46.82 20.19
C ALA A 590 8.94 45.89 18.95
N GLU A 591 10.11 45.39 18.55
CA GLU A 591 10.22 44.44 17.45
C GLU A 591 9.70 43.07 17.91
N VAL A 592 8.68 42.56 17.21
CA VAL A 592 8.09 41.24 17.45
C VAL A 592 8.75 40.24 16.51
N PHE A 593 9.53 39.31 17.06
CA PHE A 593 10.17 38.23 16.30
C PHE A 593 9.35 36.94 16.45
N ARG A 594 9.01 36.31 15.32
CA ARG A 594 8.41 34.97 15.29
C ARG A 594 9.51 33.93 15.16
N LEU A 595 9.81 33.22 16.24
CA LEU A 595 10.81 32.17 16.26
C LEU A 595 10.14 30.79 16.15
N LYS A 596 10.52 30.01 15.13
CA LYS A 596 10.28 28.56 15.12
C LYS A 596 11.27 27.91 16.09
N ARG A 597 10.78 27.07 17.03
CA ARG A 597 11.65 26.27 17.89
C ARG A 597 12.60 25.45 17.03
N GLN A 598 13.91 25.65 17.22
CA GLN A 598 14.93 24.86 16.54
C GLN A 598 14.92 23.44 17.09
N VAL A 599 15.20 22.48 16.21
CA VAL A 599 15.29 21.04 16.50
C VAL A 599 16.09 20.79 17.79
N GLU A 600 15.43 20.33 18.86
CA GLU A 600 16.08 20.04 20.14
C GLU A 600 16.74 18.66 20.09
N VAL A 601 18.05 18.63 20.33
CA VAL A 601 18.84 17.40 20.38
C VAL A 601 18.91 16.91 21.83
N VAL A 602 18.38 15.73 22.06
CA VAL A 602 18.26 15.06 23.36
C VAL A 602 19.36 14.01 23.48
N ASN A 603 20.13 14.09 24.55
CA ASN A 603 21.20 13.14 24.86
C ASN A 603 20.67 11.96 25.69
N ILE A 604 21.50 10.93 25.87
CA ILE A 604 21.17 9.79 26.75
C ILE A 604 20.79 10.27 28.16
N ASP A 605 21.47 11.27 28.72
CA ASP A 605 21.24 11.69 30.10
C ASP A 605 19.88 12.37 30.30
N THR A 606 19.38 13.07 29.30
CA THR A 606 18.01 13.61 29.29
C THR A 606 16.97 12.49 29.19
N ILE A 607 17.21 11.46 28.37
CA ILE A 607 16.33 10.28 28.30
C ILE A 607 16.33 9.53 29.63
N LYS A 608 17.48 9.43 30.33
CA LYS A 608 17.55 8.84 31.68
C LYS A 608 16.70 9.63 32.68
N LYS A 609 16.71 10.97 32.62
CA LYS A 609 15.88 11.82 33.50
C LYS A 609 14.38 11.64 33.20
N GLU A 610 13.99 11.63 31.93
CA GLU A 610 12.60 11.40 31.52
C GLU A 610 12.11 9.99 31.90
N LEU A 611 12.98 8.98 31.77
CA LEU A 611 12.72 7.63 32.22
C LEU A 611 12.52 7.56 33.73
N LEU A 612 13.39 8.18 34.51
CA LEU A 612 13.26 8.23 35.98
C LEU A 612 11.95 8.91 36.39
N PHE A 613 11.57 9.99 35.70
CA PHE A 613 10.30 10.66 35.94
C PHE A 613 9.09 9.77 35.64
N ALA A 614 9.09 9.09 34.49
CA ALA A 614 8.02 8.16 34.11
C ALA A 614 7.94 6.93 35.02
N ASP A 615 9.08 6.35 35.42
CA ASP A 615 9.16 5.22 36.36
C ASP A 615 8.63 5.60 37.74
N ALA A 616 9.03 6.78 38.25
CA ALA A 616 8.53 7.29 39.53
C ALA A 616 7.01 7.58 39.49
N LYS A 617 6.49 8.15 38.39
CA LYS A 617 5.04 8.32 38.17
C LYS A 617 4.33 6.96 38.15
N LEU A 618 4.92 5.94 37.54
CA LEU A 618 4.35 4.59 37.45
C LEU A 618 4.30 3.90 38.81
N LYS A 619 5.39 3.98 39.58
CA LYS A 619 5.43 3.46 40.96
C LYS A 619 4.35 4.12 41.81
N LEU A 620 4.18 5.43 41.71
CA LEU A 620 3.13 6.16 42.41
C LEU A 620 1.73 5.68 42.02
N CYS A 621 1.46 5.47 40.72
CA CYS A 621 0.16 4.97 40.25
C CYS A 621 -0.17 3.57 40.76
N ARG A 622 0.84 2.70 40.90
CA ARG A 622 0.65 1.35 41.44
C ARG A 622 0.42 1.36 42.94
N TYR A 623 1.01 2.31 43.65
CA TYR A 623 0.91 2.44 45.10
C TYR A 623 -0.39 3.16 45.54
N ASN A 624 -0.76 4.24 44.85
CA ASN A 624 -1.99 4.99 45.08
C ASN A 624 -2.88 4.94 43.83
N MET A 625 -4.05 4.30 43.95
CA MET A 625 -5.05 4.17 42.86
C MET A 625 -5.71 5.51 42.43
N SER A 626 -5.24 6.66 42.92
CA SER A 626 -5.76 7.99 42.58
C SER A 626 -5.04 8.57 41.34
N SER A 627 -5.83 9.14 40.42
CA SER A 627 -5.40 9.50 39.07
C SER A 627 -4.14 10.41 39.03
N PRO A 628 -3.13 10.07 38.22
CA PRO A 628 -1.87 10.81 38.08
C PRO A 628 -1.95 12.02 37.12
N ALA A 629 -3.16 12.37 36.65
CA ALA A 629 -3.42 13.36 35.61
C ALA A 629 -2.89 14.77 35.91
N SER A 630 -2.58 15.08 37.17
CA SER A 630 -2.18 16.44 37.57
C SER A 630 -0.66 16.66 37.64
N ILE A 631 0.16 15.61 37.57
CA ILE A 631 1.60 15.75 37.83
C ILE A 631 2.33 16.02 36.52
N THR A 632 2.67 17.29 36.31
CA THR A 632 3.48 17.76 35.17
C THR A 632 4.86 18.21 35.60
N SER A 633 5.03 18.63 36.86
CA SER A 633 6.33 19.08 37.37
C SER A 633 7.03 18.02 38.24
N PRO A 634 8.37 17.93 38.18
CA PRO A 634 9.16 17.12 39.11
C PRO A 634 8.95 17.49 40.59
N VAL A 635 8.63 18.76 40.88
CA VAL A 635 8.38 19.26 42.24
C VAL A 635 7.07 18.70 42.80
N GLU A 636 6.00 18.72 42.00
CA GLU A 636 4.72 18.10 42.36
C GLU A 636 4.86 16.58 42.52
N LEU A 637 5.65 15.94 41.65
CA LEU A 637 5.92 14.50 41.76
C LEU A 637 6.58 14.16 43.10
N VAL A 638 7.61 14.91 43.50
CA VAL A 638 8.26 14.74 44.81
C VAL A 638 7.26 14.99 45.95
N GLY A 639 6.41 16.01 45.83
CA GLY A 639 5.35 16.27 46.82
C GLY A 639 4.39 15.09 46.98
N MET A 640 3.94 14.50 45.88
CA MET A 640 3.02 13.36 45.89
C MET A 640 3.69 12.07 46.37
N LEU A 641 4.95 11.83 46.00
CA LEU A 641 5.76 10.72 46.52
C LEU A 641 5.98 10.83 48.03
N ASN A 642 6.18 12.04 48.54
CA ASN A 642 6.32 12.29 49.98
C ASN A 642 5.01 12.02 50.74
N ILE A 643 3.86 12.31 50.14
CA ILE A 643 2.53 11.99 50.72
C ILE A 643 2.30 10.48 50.74
N SER A 644 2.76 9.76 49.71
CA SER A 644 2.61 8.30 49.61
C SER A 644 3.68 7.50 50.39
N GLY A 645 4.66 8.16 51.02
CA GLY A 645 5.73 7.50 51.76
C GLY A 645 6.85 6.89 50.92
N LEU A 646 6.95 7.20 49.62
CA LEU A 646 7.97 6.68 48.71
C LEU A 646 9.23 7.57 48.72
N PHE A 647 9.92 7.66 49.86
CA PHE A 647 11.02 8.61 50.06
C PHE A 647 12.27 8.31 49.23
N LYS A 648 12.61 7.03 49.01
CA LYS A 648 13.78 6.64 48.20
C LYS A 648 13.67 7.14 46.76
N THR A 649 12.53 6.90 46.11
CA THR A 649 12.29 7.35 44.74
C THR A 649 12.22 8.88 44.67
N ALA A 650 11.63 9.54 45.68
CA ALA A 650 11.69 11.00 45.81
C ALA A 650 13.12 11.53 45.90
N LEU A 651 14.00 10.90 46.68
CA LEU A 651 15.42 11.28 46.77
C LEU A 651 16.15 11.07 45.44
N GLU A 652 15.91 9.96 44.75
CA GLU A 652 16.46 9.69 43.41
C GLU A 652 16.02 10.77 42.40
N VAL A 653 14.74 11.14 42.39
CA VAL A 653 14.21 12.24 41.56
C VAL A 653 14.89 13.56 41.94
N CYS A 654 15.03 13.89 43.22
CA CYS A 654 15.73 15.09 43.67
C CYS A 654 17.19 15.13 43.20
N THR A 655 17.92 14.01 43.24
CA THR A 655 19.30 13.94 42.71
C THR A 655 19.36 14.16 41.21
N ALA A 656 18.44 13.57 40.44
CA ALA A 656 18.45 13.63 38.98
C ALA A 656 18.05 15.02 38.43
N PHE A 657 17.11 15.69 39.11
CA PHE A 657 16.60 17.01 38.74
C PHE A 657 17.26 18.17 39.50
N GLN A 658 18.24 17.90 40.38
CA GLN A 658 18.93 18.90 41.20
C GLN A 658 17.96 19.73 42.08
N LEU A 659 16.96 19.08 42.66
CA LEU A 659 15.98 19.71 43.55
C LEU A 659 16.45 19.70 45.00
N SER A 660 15.90 20.59 45.84
CA SER A 660 16.19 20.60 47.27
C SER A 660 15.64 19.34 47.96
N TYR A 661 16.46 18.67 48.77
CA TYR A 661 16.02 17.51 49.55
C TYR A 661 15.17 17.88 50.78
N CYS A 662 15.12 19.16 51.18
CA CYS A 662 14.50 19.62 52.42
C CYS A 662 13.05 19.15 52.59
N SER A 663 12.24 19.20 51.53
CA SER A 663 10.82 18.79 51.59
C SER A 663 10.66 17.31 51.97
N VAL A 664 11.51 16.43 51.40
CA VAL A 664 11.51 14.99 51.66
C VAL A 664 11.88 14.71 53.12
N PHE A 665 12.97 15.32 53.60
CA PHE A 665 13.43 15.15 54.98
C PHE A 665 12.45 15.72 56.00
N GLU A 666 11.81 16.86 55.72
CA GLU A 666 10.74 17.40 56.59
C GLU A 666 9.54 16.46 56.67
N THR A 667 9.11 15.87 55.56
CA THR A 667 7.99 14.92 55.54
C THR A 667 8.35 13.61 56.23
N LEU A 668 9.54 13.07 56.00
CA LEU A 668 10.02 11.87 56.69
C LEU A 668 10.09 12.12 58.20
N THR A 669 10.62 13.27 58.62
CA THR A 669 10.68 13.68 60.03
C THR A 669 9.30 13.78 60.67
N LYS A 670 8.31 14.33 59.96
CA LYS A 670 6.91 14.35 60.43
C LYS A 670 6.39 12.93 60.70
N HIS A 671 6.69 11.97 59.82
CA HIS A 671 6.29 10.57 59.99
C HIS A 671 7.02 9.90 61.17
N CYS A 672 8.32 10.16 61.35
CA CYS A 672 9.07 9.67 62.53
C CYS A 672 8.41 10.14 63.84
N VAL A 673 8.09 11.44 63.91
CA VAL A 673 7.52 12.05 65.11
C VAL A 673 6.09 11.56 65.34
N SER A 674 5.25 11.48 64.31
CA SER A 674 3.88 10.98 64.46
C SER A 674 3.85 9.53 64.95
N LEU A 675 4.76 8.67 64.48
CA LEU A 675 4.86 7.29 64.95
C LEU A 675 5.33 7.20 66.40
N THR A 676 6.26 8.07 66.79
CA THR A 676 6.76 8.13 68.19
C THR A 676 5.67 8.60 69.16
N LEU A 677 4.77 9.51 68.73
CA LEU A 677 3.66 10.01 69.54
C LEU A 677 2.43 9.09 69.54
N ALA A 678 2.23 8.29 68.48
CA ALA A 678 1.07 7.40 68.33
C ALA A 678 1.22 6.03 69.04
N ASN A 679 2.32 5.84 69.78
CA ASN A 679 2.86 4.55 70.20
C ASN A 679 2.03 3.74 71.23
N GLU A 680 0.72 4.00 71.40
CA GLU A 680 -0.10 3.25 72.37
C GLU A 680 -1.52 2.83 71.93
N GLU A 681 -2.16 3.39 70.88
CA GLU A 681 -3.59 3.04 70.62
C GLU A 681 -4.01 2.70 69.18
N TYR A 682 -3.25 3.04 68.13
CA TYR A 682 -3.64 2.65 66.76
C TYR A 682 -2.41 2.45 65.87
N ASP A 683 -2.08 1.19 65.60
CA ASP A 683 -1.21 0.82 64.48
C ASP A 683 -1.80 1.40 63.19
N GLN A 684 -1.15 2.41 62.61
CA GLN A 684 -1.51 2.89 61.28
C GLN A 684 -1.24 1.74 60.28
N PRO A 685 -2.26 1.19 59.61
CA PRO A 685 -2.16 -0.07 58.86
C PRO A 685 -1.22 -0.01 57.65
N ASN A 686 -0.82 1.19 57.22
CA ASN A 686 -0.02 1.45 56.02
C ASN A 686 1.48 1.68 56.33
N THR A 687 1.90 1.64 57.60
CA THR A 687 3.27 2.02 57.98
C THR A 687 4.33 1.04 57.48
N TRP A 688 4.04 -0.26 57.56
CA TRP A 688 4.92 -1.32 57.06
C TRP A 688 5.01 -1.33 55.53
N GLU A 689 3.92 -1.00 54.83
CA GLU A 689 3.86 -1.03 53.37
C GLU A 689 4.81 0.00 52.75
N TRP A 690 4.80 1.25 53.22
CA TRP A 690 5.73 2.25 52.69
C TRP A 690 7.16 2.01 53.16
N LEU A 691 7.37 1.47 54.37
CA LEU A 691 8.70 1.13 54.87
C LEU A 691 9.40 0.08 53.98
N VAL A 692 8.68 -0.97 53.57
CA VAL A 692 9.21 -2.01 52.68
C VAL A 692 9.68 -1.43 51.34
N GLU A 693 8.93 -0.49 50.77
CA GLU A 693 9.28 0.20 49.51
C GLU A 693 10.51 1.13 49.62
N ASN A 694 11.01 1.38 50.85
CA ASN A 694 12.21 2.18 51.11
C ASN A 694 13.44 1.32 51.50
N ASP A 695 13.46 0.05 51.09
CA ASP A 695 14.54 -0.92 51.29
C ASP A 695 14.97 -1.12 52.76
N LEU A 696 14.09 -1.77 53.53
CA LEU A 696 14.39 -2.25 54.89
C LEU A 696 15.57 -3.24 54.97
N GLN A 697 16.08 -3.76 53.84
CA GLN A 697 17.09 -4.82 53.80
C GLN A 697 18.49 -4.34 54.25
N ASP A 698 18.79 -3.04 54.15
CA ASP A 698 20.07 -2.47 54.55
C ASP A 698 20.11 -2.05 56.03
N LEU A 699 18.98 -2.12 56.76
CA LEU A 699 18.88 -1.68 58.15
C LEU A 699 19.09 -2.83 59.15
N PRO A 700 20.10 -2.76 60.03
CA PRO A 700 20.31 -3.76 61.06
C PRO A 700 19.35 -3.52 62.23
N VAL A 701 18.21 -4.24 62.30
CA VAL A 701 17.31 -4.06 63.45
C VAL A 701 16.63 -5.35 63.94
N ASN A 702 16.71 -5.54 65.27
CA ASN A 702 15.68 -6.19 66.08
C ASN A 702 14.31 -5.63 65.72
N ARG A 703 13.34 -6.50 65.49
CA ARG A 703 12.04 -6.17 64.85
C ARG A 703 11.00 -5.53 65.77
N ASP A 704 11.39 -5.15 66.99
CA ASP A 704 10.42 -4.95 68.08
C ASP A 704 9.91 -3.50 68.22
N ASN A 705 10.54 -2.50 67.60
CA ASN A 705 10.07 -1.10 67.65
C ASN A 705 10.16 -0.39 66.29
N ILE A 706 9.01 -0.04 65.71
CA ILE A 706 8.90 0.59 64.37
C ILE A 706 9.50 1.99 64.37
N ALA A 707 9.26 2.77 65.42
CA ALA A 707 9.76 4.14 65.52
C ALA A 707 11.30 4.19 65.43
N ASP A 708 12.00 3.26 66.09
CA ASP A 708 13.47 3.20 66.08
C ASP A 708 14.03 2.85 64.70
N ILE A 709 13.32 2.02 63.92
CA ILE A 709 13.70 1.68 62.54
C ILE A 709 13.64 2.91 61.65
N VAL A 710 12.57 3.71 61.76
CA VAL A 710 12.38 4.91 60.94
C VAL A 710 13.36 6.02 61.33
N TRP A 711 13.67 6.17 62.62
CA TRP A 711 14.70 7.12 63.08
C TRP A 711 16.10 6.74 62.58
N LYS A 712 16.43 5.45 62.52
CA LYS A 712 17.68 4.97 61.90
C LYS A 712 17.72 5.20 60.38
N LEU A 713 16.61 4.98 59.69
CA LEU A 713 16.48 5.29 58.25
C LEU A 713 16.78 6.77 57.97
N LEU A 714 16.19 7.67 58.78
CA LEU A 714 16.45 9.12 58.68
C LEU A 714 17.94 9.44 58.93
N GLN A 715 18.55 8.82 59.93
CA GLN A 715 19.97 8.98 60.24
C GLN A 715 20.86 8.53 59.05
N ASP A 716 20.56 7.39 58.45
CA ASP A 716 21.30 6.86 57.30
C ASP A 716 21.14 7.77 56.07
N TYR A 717 19.94 8.23 55.76
CA TYR A 717 19.71 9.16 54.65
C TYR A 717 20.38 10.51 54.87
N LEU A 718 20.36 11.07 56.07
CA LEU A 718 21.09 12.30 56.39
C LEU A 718 22.60 12.12 56.16
N SER A 719 23.16 11.00 56.58
CA SER A 719 24.59 10.72 56.38
C SER A 719 24.97 10.55 54.90
N LYS A 720 24.08 9.96 54.08
CA LYS A 720 24.32 9.68 52.66
C LYS A 720 24.17 10.91 51.76
N TYR A 721 23.15 11.75 52.00
CA TYR A 721 22.80 12.84 51.08
C TYR A 721 23.41 14.20 51.47
N GLU A 722 23.81 14.38 52.71
CA GLU A 722 24.38 15.65 53.15
C GLU A 722 25.90 15.67 53.03
N LYS A 723 26.40 16.56 52.18
CA LYS A 723 27.84 16.79 52.02
C LYS A 723 28.47 17.21 53.37
N PRO A 724 29.75 16.86 53.61
CA PRO A 724 30.46 17.33 54.79
C PRO A 724 30.49 18.87 54.80
N ASN A 725 30.21 19.48 55.96
CA ASN A 725 30.10 20.93 56.22
C ASN A 725 28.81 21.63 55.74
N MET A 726 27.89 20.95 55.06
CA MET A 726 26.54 21.47 54.84
C MET A 726 25.64 21.12 56.05
N THR A 727 24.71 22.02 56.37
CA THR A 727 23.78 21.90 57.50
C THR A 727 22.32 22.14 57.13
N GLU A 728 22.02 22.31 55.84
CA GLU A 728 20.67 22.62 55.37
C GLU A 728 19.66 21.52 55.75
N LEU A 729 20.06 20.25 55.69
CA LEU A 729 19.18 19.13 56.02
C LEU A 729 19.07 18.93 57.54
N HIS A 730 20.18 19.03 58.29
CA HIS A 730 20.12 19.04 59.75
C HIS A 730 19.20 20.17 60.27
N ARG A 731 19.31 21.37 59.69
CA ARG A 731 18.44 22.50 60.03
C ARG A 731 16.98 22.23 59.71
N ALA A 732 16.67 21.70 58.52
CA ALA A 732 15.30 21.40 58.13
C ALA A 732 14.66 20.37 59.07
N VAL A 733 15.37 19.27 59.36
CA VAL A 733 14.92 18.21 60.28
C VAL A 733 14.73 18.76 61.70
N CYS A 734 15.74 19.43 62.26
CA CYS A 734 15.65 20.01 63.61
C CYS A 734 14.52 21.04 63.73
N SER A 735 14.39 21.94 62.75
CA SER A 735 13.32 22.94 62.75
C SER A 735 11.94 22.26 62.71
N LYS A 736 11.81 21.15 61.96
CA LYS A 736 10.56 20.38 61.89
C LYS A 736 10.23 19.68 63.21
N ILE A 737 11.21 19.06 63.87
CA ILE A 737 11.03 18.41 65.18
C ILE A 737 10.59 19.44 66.23
N ILE A 738 11.28 20.58 66.27
CA ILE A 738 10.98 21.67 67.21
C ILE A 738 9.57 22.24 66.95
N GLN A 739 9.17 22.43 65.69
CA GLN A 739 7.80 22.84 65.33
C GLN A 739 6.73 21.85 65.80
N MET A 740 7.05 20.56 65.89
CA MET A 740 6.14 19.53 66.38
C MET A 740 6.17 19.36 67.90
N GLY A 741 6.98 20.16 68.61
CA GLY A 741 7.03 20.20 70.07
C GLY A 741 7.80 19.06 70.74
N VAL A 742 8.47 18.20 69.97
CA VAL A 742 9.17 17.01 70.50
C VAL A 742 10.64 17.31 70.81
N PHE A 743 11.22 16.60 71.78
CA PHE A 743 12.65 16.70 72.10
C PHE A 743 13.53 16.16 70.95
N LEU A 744 14.67 16.81 70.73
CA LEU A 744 15.64 16.41 69.70
C LEU A 744 16.32 15.08 70.07
N PRO A 745 16.41 14.10 69.15
CA PRO A 745 17.16 12.86 69.39
C PRO A 745 18.65 13.12 69.67
N TYR A 746 19.23 12.35 70.59
CA TYR A 746 20.63 12.51 71.00
C TYR A 746 21.63 12.43 69.84
N TRP A 747 21.46 11.46 68.93
CA TRP A 747 22.34 11.28 67.77
C TRP A 747 22.34 12.49 66.83
N LEU A 748 21.19 13.16 66.69
CA LEU A 748 21.02 14.34 65.84
C LEU A 748 21.71 15.56 66.47
N ILE A 749 21.60 15.71 67.79
CA ILE A 749 22.31 16.77 68.54
C ILE A 749 23.82 16.59 68.41
N VAL A 750 24.34 15.37 68.60
CA VAL A 750 25.78 15.09 68.52
C VAL A 750 26.31 15.36 67.10
N SER A 751 25.63 14.87 66.07
CA SER A 751 26.03 15.11 64.67
C SER A 751 25.96 16.58 64.29
N TYR A 752 24.96 17.32 64.77
CA TYR A 752 24.81 18.74 64.46
C TYR A 752 25.79 19.64 65.23
N LYS A 753 26.13 19.28 66.48
CA LYS A 753 27.18 19.93 67.29
C LYS A 753 28.55 19.88 66.61
N LEU A 754 28.88 18.77 65.96
CA LEU A 754 30.13 18.60 65.21
C LEU A 754 30.19 19.44 63.93
N ARG A 755 29.04 19.70 63.29
CA ARG A 755 28.96 20.44 62.02
C ARG A 755 28.85 21.95 62.22
N ASN A 756 27.82 22.40 62.94
CA ASN A 756 27.57 23.83 63.16
C ASN A 756 26.80 24.07 64.47
N PRO A 757 27.50 24.23 65.59
CA PRO A 757 26.84 24.44 66.87
C PRO A 757 26.25 25.85 67.01
N SER A 758 26.74 26.82 66.22
CA SER A 758 26.24 28.19 66.23
C SER A 758 24.85 28.33 65.60
N GLU A 759 24.57 27.54 64.55
CA GLU A 759 23.25 27.48 63.91
C GLU A 759 22.24 26.75 64.80
N LEU A 760 22.64 25.64 65.42
CA LEU A 760 21.80 24.93 66.39
C LEU A 760 21.42 25.82 67.58
N LEU A 761 22.37 26.57 68.15
CA LEU A 761 22.10 27.51 69.25
C LEU A 761 21.08 28.58 68.84
N ARG A 762 21.22 29.15 67.64
CA ARG A 762 20.27 30.15 67.12
C ARG A 762 18.89 29.55 66.88
N LEU A 763 18.80 28.31 66.41
CA LEU A 763 17.53 27.62 66.20
C LEU A 763 16.80 27.37 67.54
N LEU A 764 17.51 26.86 68.55
CA LEU A 764 16.94 26.61 69.88
C LEU A 764 16.47 27.92 70.55
N HIS A 765 17.32 28.95 70.53
CA HIS A 765 17.00 30.29 71.04
C HIS A 765 15.79 30.89 70.33
N ALA A 766 15.76 30.89 68.99
CA ALA A 766 14.63 31.42 68.22
C ALA A 766 13.32 30.65 68.43
N SER A 767 13.39 29.39 68.85
CA SER A 767 12.22 28.55 69.13
C SER A 767 11.69 28.64 70.57
N GLY A 768 12.32 29.43 71.44
CA GLY A 768 11.94 29.59 72.85
C GLY A 768 12.33 28.42 73.77
N ARG A 769 13.14 27.46 73.30
CA ARG A 769 13.66 26.33 74.10
C ARG A 769 14.89 26.77 74.92
N LEU A 770 14.65 27.66 75.88
CA LEU A 770 15.70 28.38 76.63
C LEU A 770 16.59 27.47 77.47
N GLU A 771 16.05 26.41 78.08
CA GLU A 771 16.82 25.44 78.87
C GLU A 771 17.85 24.69 78.02
N GLU A 772 17.42 24.07 76.92
CA GLU A 772 18.30 23.36 75.99
C GLU A 772 19.32 24.28 75.33
N ALA A 773 18.91 25.51 74.99
CA ALA A 773 19.81 26.54 74.47
C ALA A 773 20.87 26.94 75.51
N SER A 774 20.49 27.04 76.80
CA SER A 774 21.39 27.41 77.89
C SER A 774 22.43 26.32 78.16
N GLU A 775 22.03 25.04 78.10
CA GLU A 775 22.91 23.90 78.25
C GLU A 775 23.89 23.77 77.08
N LEU A 776 23.41 23.94 75.84
CA LEU A 776 24.26 23.96 74.65
C LEU A 776 25.25 25.13 74.68
N ALA A 777 24.81 26.32 75.10
CA ALA A 777 25.67 27.50 75.25
C ALA A 777 26.77 27.28 76.30
N ARG A 778 26.42 26.63 77.43
CA ARG A 778 27.38 26.24 78.46
C ARG A 778 28.43 25.29 77.91
N GLU A 779 28.01 24.21 77.26
CA GLU A 779 28.92 23.22 76.68
C GLU A 779 29.82 23.81 75.58
N LEU A 780 29.27 24.68 74.74
CA LEU A 780 30.01 25.39 73.68
C LEU A 780 31.06 26.36 74.25
N LEU A 781 30.73 27.09 75.32
CA LEU A 781 31.68 27.96 76.03
C LEU A 781 32.79 27.16 76.72
N LEU A 782 32.45 26.03 77.35
CA LEU A 782 33.42 25.12 77.96
C LEU A 782 34.35 24.48 76.90
N ALA A 783 33.80 24.09 75.75
CA ALA A 783 34.55 23.56 74.61
C ALA A 783 35.53 24.60 74.04
N ALA A 784 35.09 25.85 73.91
CA ALA A 784 35.96 26.95 73.50
C ALA A 784 37.10 27.22 74.51
N LEU A 785 36.81 27.09 75.81
CA LEU A 785 37.78 27.26 76.90
C LEU A 785 38.75 26.07 77.06
N GLY A 786 38.49 24.92 76.44
CA GLY A 786 39.41 23.80 76.51
C GLY A 786 38.79 22.42 76.73
N TYR A 787 37.57 22.38 77.27
CA TYR A 787 36.94 21.19 77.85
C TYR A 787 35.94 20.57 76.86
N GLY A 788 36.20 19.34 76.38
CA GLY A 788 35.25 18.64 75.50
C GLY A 788 35.23 19.12 74.04
N LYS A 789 36.37 19.60 73.52
CA LYS A 789 36.53 20.09 72.12
C LYS A 789 36.08 19.11 71.04
N GLU A 790 36.29 17.82 71.31
CA GLU A 790 35.97 16.72 70.40
C GLU A 790 34.47 16.68 70.05
N TYR A 791 33.60 17.09 70.97
CA TYR A 791 32.14 17.09 70.77
C TYR A 791 31.63 18.19 69.84
N PHE A 792 32.46 19.20 69.55
CA PHE A 792 32.09 20.36 68.72
C PHE A 792 32.97 20.51 67.47
N GLY A 793 33.84 19.53 67.19
CA GLY A 793 34.71 19.55 66.01
C GLY A 793 35.84 20.60 66.08
N PHE A 794 36.21 21.07 67.28
CA PHE A 794 37.26 22.08 67.43
C PHE A 794 38.66 21.43 67.43
N GLU A 795 39.50 21.77 66.46
CA GLU A 795 40.86 21.21 66.34
C GLU A 795 41.82 21.70 67.43
N LYS A 796 41.65 22.93 67.95
CA LYS A 796 42.51 23.52 68.97
C LYS A 796 41.70 24.35 69.99
N PRO A 797 42.10 24.41 71.28
CA PRO A 797 41.59 25.40 72.22
C PRO A 797 41.90 26.82 71.77
N LEU A 798 41.19 27.78 72.37
CA LEU A 798 41.56 29.18 72.37
C LEU A 798 43.03 29.33 72.83
N SER A 799 43.93 29.54 71.87
CA SER A 799 45.38 29.66 72.07
C SER A 799 45.97 30.61 71.04
N HIS A 800 47.13 31.20 71.34
CA HIS A 800 47.82 32.20 70.53
C HIS A 800 48.28 31.68 69.14
N SER A 801 48.32 30.37 68.90
CA SER A 801 48.74 29.74 67.63
C SER A 801 47.58 29.16 66.79
N ALA A 802 46.33 29.31 67.25
CA ALA A 802 45.16 28.76 66.58
C ALA A 802 44.53 29.76 65.59
N THR A 803 43.96 29.24 64.50
CA THR A 803 43.15 30.00 63.54
C THR A 803 41.94 30.63 64.24
N SER A 804 41.52 31.82 63.78
CA SER A 804 40.42 32.58 64.39
C SER A 804 39.14 31.75 64.50
N PHE A 805 38.63 31.65 65.73
CA PHE A 805 37.45 30.87 66.09
C PHE A 805 36.20 31.78 66.11
N ALA A 806 35.17 31.45 65.34
CA ALA A 806 33.96 32.27 65.20
C ALA A 806 32.84 31.78 66.14
N LEU A 807 32.85 32.24 67.40
CA LEU A 807 31.73 32.02 68.32
C LEU A 807 30.59 33.02 68.09
N PRO A 808 29.32 32.61 68.23
CA PRO A 808 28.18 33.49 68.11
C PRO A 808 27.97 34.31 69.40
N VAL A 809 28.91 35.21 69.72
CA VAL A 809 28.88 36.03 70.95
C VAL A 809 27.60 36.87 71.04
N HIS A 810 27.06 37.31 69.91
CA HIS A 810 25.78 38.02 69.85
C HIS A 810 24.59 37.14 70.24
N ALA A 811 24.53 35.90 69.75
CA ALA A 811 23.45 34.97 70.12
C ALA A 811 23.54 34.57 71.59
N LEU A 812 24.76 34.38 72.11
CA LEU A 812 24.99 34.10 73.53
C LEU A 812 24.59 35.29 74.42
N ARG A 813 24.90 36.53 74.00
CA ARG A 813 24.46 37.74 74.72
C ARG A 813 22.94 37.93 74.68
N ALA A 814 22.32 37.67 73.54
CA ALA A 814 20.87 37.73 73.40
C ALA A 814 20.17 36.70 74.31
N LEU A 815 20.66 35.45 74.33
CA LEU A 815 20.16 34.40 75.23
C LEU A 815 20.27 34.81 76.70
N VAL A 816 21.43 35.35 77.12
CA VAL A 816 21.63 35.83 78.51
C VAL A 816 20.69 36.99 78.85
N GLN A 817 20.41 37.88 77.90
CA GLN A 817 19.44 38.97 78.08
C GLN A 817 18.00 38.45 78.17
N GLU A 818 17.62 37.48 77.34
CA GLU A 818 16.28 36.89 77.36
C GLU A 818 16.03 36.10 78.65
N LEU A 819 17.01 35.31 79.12
CA LEU A 819 16.97 34.66 80.44
C LEU A 819 16.83 35.68 81.58
N HIS A 820 17.51 36.83 81.49
CA HIS A 820 17.36 37.91 82.47
C HIS A 820 15.95 38.49 82.48
N MET A 821 15.39 38.78 81.30
CA MET A 821 14.04 39.32 81.16
C MET A 821 12.99 38.35 81.73
N HIS A 822 13.10 37.05 81.46
CA HIS A 822 12.18 36.05 82.03
C HIS A 822 12.28 35.95 83.56
N ASN A 823 13.50 36.04 84.12
CA ASN A 823 13.70 36.05 85.56
C ASN A 823 13.17 37.35 86.23
N GLU A 824 13.29 38.50 85.55
CA GLU A 824 12.74 39.79 86.03
C GLU A 824 11.22 39.85 85.95
N MET A 825 10.61 39.28 84.91
CA MET A 825 9.15 39.19 84.78
C MET A 825 8.55 38.27 85.85
N ALA A 826 9.15 37.09 86.10
CA ALA A 826 8.71 36.20 87.17
C ALA A 826 8.87 36.83 88.56
N GLY A 827 9.94 37.62 88.79
CA GLY A 827 10.15 38.32 90.06
C GLY A 827 9.16 39.46 90.37
N GLN A 828 8.34 39.89 89.40
CA GLN A 828 7.27 40.87 89.62
C GLN A 828 5.96 40.22 90.08
N GLU A 829 5.75 38.93 89.75
CA GLU A 829 4.65 38.11 90.24
C GLU A 829 5.10 37.46 91.56
N LYS A 830 4.59 37.96 92.70
CA LYS A 830 5.15 37.71 94.05
C LYS A 830 5.18 36.24 94.54
N ASP A 831 4.76 35.26 93.75
CA ASP A 831 4.54 33.87 94.18
C ASP A 831 5.29 32.79 93.35
N GLU A 832 6.12 33.14 92.36
CA GLU A 832 6.89 32.16 91.58
C GLU A 832 8.43 32.33 91.73
N GLU A 833 9.13 31.22 92.01
CA GLU A 833 10.60 31.22 91.97
C GLU A 833 11.07 31.45 90.52
N PRO A 834 12.04 32.36 90.27
CA PRO A 834 12.42 32.67 88.89
C PRO A 834 13.06 31.44 88.22
N PRO A 835 12.53 31.00 87.06
CA PRO A 835 12.77 29.65 86.55
C PRO A 835 14.20 29.39 86.06
N PHE A 836 14.94 30.43 85.63
CA PHE A 836 16.25 30.27 84.96
C PHE A 836 17.42 30.96 85.68
N ILE A 837 17.32 31.19 87.00
CA ILE A 837 18.37 31.90 87.76
C ILE A 837 19.71 31.14 87.73
N LYS A 838 19.67 29.81 87.81
CA LYS A 838 20.89 28.99 87.88
C LYS A 838 21.64 29.04 86.56
N GLU A 839 20.92 28.90 85.47
CA GLU A 839 21.40 28.91 84.09
C GLU A 839 21.93 30.30 83.72
N TYR A 840 21.21 31.37 84.08
CA TYR A 840 21.63 32.76 83.85
C TYR A 840 22.95 33.10 84.55
N ASN A 841 23.08 32.79 85.84
CA ASN A 841 24.27 33.10 86.61
C ASN A 841 25.50 32.33 86.08
N LEU A 842 25.32 31.05 85.78
CA LEU A 842 26.38 30.18 85.26
C LEU A 842 26.86 30.64 83.87
N LEU A 843 25.93 30.96 82.96
CA LEU A 843 26.26 31.44 81.62
C LEU A 843 26.94 32.80 81.65
N LYS A 844 26.48 33.73 82.50
CA LYS A 844 27.09 35.04 82.67
C LYS A 844 28.53 34.95 83.16
N GLU A 845 28.79 34.09 84.14
CA GLU A 845 30.14 33.85 84.67
C GLU A 845 31.05 33.21 83.61
N LEU A 846 30.58 32.18 82.90
CA LEU A 846 31.34 31.51 81.85
C LEU A 846 31.60 32.40 80.63
N LEU A 847 30.62 33.21 80.21
CA LEU A 847 30.78 34.19 79.13
C LEU A 847 31.79 35.27 79.54
N GLY A 848 31.77 35.72 80.80
CA GLY A 848 32.77 36.64 81.35
C GLY A 848 34.20 36.05 81.29
N LYS A 849 34.37 34.82 81.78
CA LYS A 849 35.63 34.07 81.72
C LYS A 849 36.13 33.88 80.28
N TYR A 850 35.22 33.58 79.35
CA TYR A 850 35.53 33.49 77.93
C TYR A 850 36.00 34.83 77.35
N MET A 851 35.30 35.94 77.63
CA MET A 851 35.69 37.27 77.12
C MET A 851 37.05 37.72 77.66
N GLU A 852 37.35 37.45 78.93
CA GLU A 852 38.67 37.75 79.52
C GLU A 852 39.81 36.93 78.87
N THR A 853 39.57 35.63 78.64
CA THR A 853 40.56 34.75 78.00
C THR A 853 40.74 35.07 76.51
N ALA A 854 39.66 35.42 75.80
CA ALA A 854 39.70 35.93 74.42
C ALA A 854 40.50 37.24 74.30
N LEU A 855 40.31 38.18 75.23
CA LEU A 855 41.08 39.42 75.30
C LEU A 855 42.56 39.18 75.57
N ARG A 856 42.90 38.26 76.49
CA ARG A 856 44.31 37.88 76.75
C ARG A 856 44.97 37.22 75.54
N ALA A 857 44.26 36.34 74.84
CA ALA A 857 44.77 35.66 73.66
C ALA A 857 44.98 36.62 72.46
N THR A 858 44.11 37.62 72.27
CA THR A 858 44.25 38.65 71.23
C THR A 858 45.33 39.69 71.54
N GLN A 859 45.58 40.00 72.80
CA GLN A 859 46.69 40.88 73.20
C GLN A 859 48.06 40.22 73.06
N GLN A 860 48.13 38.88 73.19
CA GLN A 860 49.37 38.13 72.98
C GLN A 860 49.69 37.90 71.50
N SER A 861 48.68 37.78 70.63
CA SER A 861 48.89 37.60 69.19
C SER A 861 49.36 38.86 68.46
N SER A 862 49.11 40.08 68.98
CA SER A 862 49.57 41.34 68.38
C SER A 862 51.06 41.65 68.62
N GLY A 863 51.71 40.94 69.56
CA GLY A 863 53.15 41.08 69.83
C GLY A 863 54.07 40.47 68.76
N ASP A 864 53.58 39.48 68.00
CA ASP A 864 54.38 38.69 67.04
C ASP A 864 54.39 39.26 65.60
N TRP A 865 53.67 40.35 65.31
CA TRP A 865 53.50 40.91 63.95
C TRP A 865 54.59 41.92 63.50
N SER A 866 55.73 42.03 64.20
CA SER A 866 56.80 42.96 63.80
C SER A 866 57.76 42.44 62.72
N THR A 867 57.62 41.18 62.27
CA THR A 867 58.45 40.62 61.19
C THR A 867 57.63 39.80 60.18
N MET A 868 56.92 40.48 59.28
CA MET A 868 56.90 40.20 57.84
C MET A 868 55.80 41.02 57.17
N GLY A 869 56.19 41.78 56.15
CA GLY A 869 55.37 42.79 55.51
C GLY A 869 54.38 42.26 54.47
N GLN A 870 53.28 43.02 54.38
CA GLN A 870 52.52 43.42 53.21
C GLN A 870 51.55 42.45 52.50
N MET A 871 50.29 42.93 52.51
CA MET A 871 49.23 42.84 51.49
C MET A 871 48.40 41.54 51.41
N LYS A 872 47.12 41.59 51.82
CA LYS A 872 45.99 42.14 51.03
C LYS A 872 44.72 42.19 51.88
N THR A 873 44.23 43.39 52.11
CA THR A 873 42.87 43.69 52.57
C THR A 873 41.93 43.70 51.36
N THR A 874 40.88 42.87 51.37
CA THR A 874 39.67 43.11 50.57
C THR A 874 38.49 43.23 51.54
N PRO A 875 37.80 44.39 51.56
CA PRO A 875 36.62 44.61 52.40
C PRO A 875 35.39 44.03 51.68
N LEU A 876 34.64 43.16 52.35
CA LEU A 876 33.29 42.81 51.92
C LEU A 876 32.30 43.70 52.68
N GLN A 877 31.79 44.70 51.97
CA GLN A 877 30.54 45.39 52.29
C GLN A 877 29.41 44.35 52.25
N ILE A 878 28.59 44.34 53.30
CA ILE A 878 27.33 43.59 53.36
C ILE A 878 26.20 44.62 53.31
N SER A 879 25.38 44.49 52.27
CA SER A 879 23.98 44.91 52.24
C SER A 879 23.10 43.84 52.86
#